data_AF-A0A2D7XWJ2-F1
#
_entry.id   AF-A0A2D7XWJ2-F1
#
_cell.length_a   1.000
_cell.length_b   1.000
_cell.length_c   1.000
_cell.angle_alpha   90.00
_cell.angle_beta   90.00
_cell.angle_gamma   90.00
#
_symmetry.space_group_name_H-M   'P 1'
#
loop_
_entity.id
_entity.type
_entity.pdbx_description
1 polymer ?
#
loop_
_entity_poly.entity_id
_entity_poly.type
_entity_poly.pdbx_seq_one_letter_code
_entity_poly.pdbx_strand_id
1 'polypeptide(L)'
;MYQKIKVTLLACATAFILSACGGGGGGGSSSGGGSGGGGGSSNTPPSFTSATSFTFNENELVEFYLTISDPDSTTVTITVLPDGDFDWFDFDLSSGLVRARNGSFDFEQPVDNNMDNVYEQQLELSDGVNTVRATIRVTINDVDEPPEFEDAAPVELNENQTGIIFTAVATDPEGVAPTSNYQITTISKSGEVVDSDRLLAAFEIDPDTGELSVVIPFDYEAEENDSPISIGLSAEAGGLVGEGGLQVNLIDIPAKVIEGVATAGDTDLQGLGARVVEIADIDGDGLSEVWVTKDLPEAFPTNVPEPVPTAYLIWGKAFNDELMVDGLWEDVIDQLSADQAIKFTYEPYAAFGAKRSALHAQSLPDYDGDGITDLAIGFSELRELDDVEDTIDGPVLSIISGQSLTTLGTGEFDLTAIGNDGVYVGGLSRREAVGLDLATGDFDGDGIGDILFTGDQSVNARLIFGSTLQTVNAGDEYDFSAALSGDTVSFEANGGSIIYPFSGRVAALSDVTGDGMDEAVLLTQDVESQIHIIPSSTIASVRSAPAMTVNVFGSDVLTLLKDVGQVTDLVTGGDIDGDGLSELALAHIGFNASETVTTLVFGSAISNYFTLAQPISIKGDDPASFIDIVLTGQIASQTSDPVDTPSVSFVTLPGTGAQTLLYGLPEDSGGTNLEKTGVYYLFKPDLFLNATSSAVTLDYDALSLNDLMRMIGIEQEAYTGGNGFMADLDGDGIEELIFASPRSGPKVNLSTAPVGSLFAIPGATLADEIANGTLNYPLSDSVANETP
;
A
#
# COMPACT_ATOMS: atom_id res chain seq x y z
N MET A 1 -41.60 -8.42 -36.23
CA MET A 1 -42.89 -8.69 -36.91
C MET A 1 -43.97 -7.91 -36.15
N TYR A 2 -44.70 -7.01 -36.84
CA TYR A 2 -45.85 -6.19 -36.40
C TYR A 2 -45.68 -4.96 -35.46
N GLN A 3 -45.51 -3.79 -36.11
CA GLN A 3 -46.32 -2.56 -36.04
C GLN A 3 -46.91 -2.08 -34.69
N LYS A 4 -46.65 -0.81 -34.36
CA LYS A 4 -47.70 0.19 -34.10
C LYS A 4 -47.21 1.62 -34.39
N ILE A 5 -47.71 2.15 -35.51
CA ILE A 5 -47.62 3.56 -35.93
C ILE A 5 -48.70 4.34 -35.17
N LYS A 6 -48.35 5.46 -34.53
CA LYS A 6 -49.32 6.49 -34.12
C LYS A 6 -49.18 7.69 -35.06
N VAL A 7 -50.23 7.92 -35.85
CA VAL A 7 -50.42 9.10 -36.72
C VAL A 7 -51.06 10.19 -35.88
N THR A 8 -50.46 11.38 -35.85
CA THR A 8 -51.12 12.61 -35.40
C THR A 8 -51.22 13.57 -36.58
N LEU A 9 -52.45 13.83 -36.99
CA LEU A 9 -52.85 14.74 -38.06
C LEU A 9 -52.81 16.17 -37.51
N LEU A 10 -52.13 17.10 -38.18
CA LEU A 10 -52.40 18.53 -38.00
C LEU A 10 -52.48 19.22 -39.37
N ALA A 11 -53.69 19.66 -39.69
CA ALA A 11 -54.01 20.43 -40.88
C ALA A 11 -53.75 21.92 -40.61
N CYS A 12 -53.09 22.62 -41.53
CA CYS A 12 -53.23 24.07 -41.62
C CYS A 12 -53.24 24.57 -43.06
N ALA A 13 -54.09 25.57 -43.26
CA ALA A 13 -54.71 25.96 -44.50
C ALA A 13 -53.86 26.95 -45.31
N THR A 14 -53.95 26.81 -46.63
CA THR A 14 -53.47 27.78 -47.61
C THR A 14 -54.33 29.05 -47.59
N ALA A 15 -53.70 30.22 -47.50
CA ALA A 15 -54.33 31.51 -47.75
C ALA A 15 -53.45 32.37 -48.67
N PHE A 16 -53.93 32.57 -49.90
CA PHE A 16 -53.44 33.60 -50.83
C PHE A 16 -53.93 34.98 -50.36
N ILE A 17 -53.04 35.97 -50.26
CA ILE A 17 -53.42 37.39 -50.29
C ILE A 17 -52.44 38.15 -51.19
N LEU A 18 -53.00 38.78 -52.23
CA LEU A 18 -52.35 39.81 -53.04
C LEU A 18 -52.04 41.05 -52.18
N SER A 19 -50.85 41.62 -52.35
CA SER A 19 -50.59 43.03 -52.05
C SER A 19 -50.12 43.75 -53.32
N ALA A 20 -50.79 44.87 -53.59
CA ALA A 20 -50.52 45.81 -54.66
C ALA A 20 -50.40 47.22 -54.05
N CYS A 21 -49.81 48.14 -54.83
CA CYS A 21 -49.59 49.57 -54.60
C CYS A 21 -48.21 49.91 -54.01
N GLY A 22 -47.40 50.82 -54.56
CA GLY A 22 -47.59 51.71 -55.71
C GLY A 22 -46.52 52.81 -55.77
N GLY A 23 -46.54 53.58 -56.86
CA GLY A 23 -45.84 54.86 -57.05
C GLY A 23 -45.19 54.95 -58.45
N GLY A 24 -45.46 55.92 -59.33
CA GLY A 24 -46.28 57.13 -59.26
C GLY A 24 -45.61 58.30 -60.00
N GLY A 25 -46.23 58.78 -61.08
CA GLY A 25 -46.04 60.12 -61.69
C GLY A 25 -45.02 60.22 -62.84
N GLY A 26 -45.26 60.88 -63.98
CA GLY A 26 -46.38 61.69 -64.46
C GLY A 26 -45.89 62.67 -65.54
N GLY A 27 -46.70 62.91 -66.59
CA GLY A 27 -46.66 64.17 -67.36
C GLY A 27 -46.47 64.09 -68.88
N GLY A 28 -47.50 64.54 -69.62
CA GLY A 28 -47.30 65.52 -70.70
C GLY A 28 -47.41 65.08 -72.16
N SER A 29 -48.57 65.35 -72.74
CA SER A 29 -48.97 65.38 -74.16
C SER A 29 -47.93 65.83 -75.20
N SER A 30 -47.93 65.25 -76.41
CA SER A 30 -48.46 65.86 -77.65
C SER A 30 -47.99 65.18 -78.95
N SER A 31 -48.94 65.12 -79.91
CA SER A 31 -48.80 65.15 -81.38
C SER A 31 -47.85 64.20 -82.13
N GLY A 32 -48.46 63.36 -82.99
CA GLY A 32 -48.24 63.48 -84.43
C GLY A 32 -47.22 62.55 -85.09
N GLY A 33 -47.75 61.55 -85.80
CA GLY A 33 -47.39 61.16 -87.18
C GLY A 33 -45.94 60.80 -87.52
N GLY A 34 -45.74 59.63 -88.12
CA GLY A 34 -44.55 59.39 -88.94
C GLY A 34 -44.15 57.94 -89.12
N SER A 35 -44.38 57.46 -90.33
CA SER A 35 -43.93 56.19 -90.91
C SER A 35 -42.40 56.02 -90.90
N GLY A 36 -41.93 54.79 -90.74
CA GLY A 36 -40.76 54.26 -91.46
C GLY A 36 -39.43 54.13 -90.70
N GLY A 37 -38.95 52.90 -90.54
CA GLY A 37 -37.59 52.51 -90.14
C GLY A 37 -37.63 51.12 -89.50
N GLY A 38 -37.03 50.06 -90.04
CA GLY A 38 -35.68 50.00 -90.58
C GLY A 38 -34.66 49.98 -89.44
N GLY A 39 -34.75 49.00 -88.54
CA GLY A 39 -33.83 48.81 -87.41
C GLY A 39 -33.42 47.34 -87.35
N GLY A 40 -32.11 47.09 -87.40
CA GLY A 40 -31.56 45.76 -87.17
C GLY A 40 -31.98 45.25 -85.79
N SER A 41 -32.16 43.93 -85.68
CA SER A 41 -32.36 43.25 -84.40
C SER A 41 -31.16 43.54 -83.50
N SER A 42 -31.27 44.55 -82.64
CA SER A 42 -30.36 44.72 -81.53
C SER A 42 -30.61 43.55 -80.60
N ASN A 43 -29.72 42.56 -80.63
CA ASN A 43 -29.77 41.42 -79.74
C ASN A 43 -29.75 41.90 -78.28
N THR A 44 -30.73 41.49 -77.49
CA THR A 44 -30.90 41.88 -76.09
C THR A 44 -30.18 40.89 -75.20
N PRO A 45 -29.36 41.33 -74.23
CA PRO A 45 -28.58 40.41 -73.41
C PRO A 45 -29.46 39.47 -72.56
N PRO A 46 -28.98 38.25 -72.26
CA PRO A 46 -29.68 37.32 -71.38
C PRO A 46 -29.72 37.84 -69.93
N SER A 47 -30.76 37.43 -69.19
CA SER A 47 -30.97 37.85 -67.79
C SER A 47 -31.62 36.76 -66.95
N PHE A 48 -31.38 36.79 -65.64
CA PHE A 48 -32.09 35.94 -64.68
C PHE A 48 -33.57 36.37 -64.58
N THR A 49 -34.46 35.38 -64.59
CA THR A 49 -35.89 35.53 -64.26
C THR A 49 -36.20 35.08 -62.83
N SER A 50 -35.30 34.32 -62.20
CA SER A 50 -35.32 34.01 -60.77
C SER A 50 -34.74 35.14 -59.93
N ALA A 51 -34.86 35.04 -58.61
CA ALA A 51 -34.03 35.82 -57.70
C ALA A 51 -32.52 35.50 -57.91
N THR A 52 -31.68 36.44 -57.49
CA THR A 52 -30.21 36.32 -57.44
C THR A 52 -29.67 36.58 -56.03
N SER A 53 -30.56 36.75 -55.05
CA SER A 53 -30.23 36.84 -53.63
C SER A 53 -31.20 35.96 -52.88
N PHE A 54 -30.66 35.06 -52.08
CA PHE A 54 -31.39 34.07 -51.31
C PHE A 54 -30.94 34.16 -49.85
N THR A 55 -31.84 33.82 -48.95
CA THR A 55 -31.57 33.82 -47.52
C THR A 55 -32.07 32.50 -46.96
N PHE A 56 -31.20 31.85 -46.20
CA PHE A 56 -31.50 30.63 -45.48
C PHE A 56 -31.09 30.84 -44.04
N ASN A 57 -31.74 30.16 -43.12
CA ASN A 57 -31.17 30.01 -41.79
C ASN A 57 -30.04 28.98 -41.88
N GLU A 58 -29.07 29.09 -40.99
CA GLU A 58 -28.07 28.06 -40.86
C GLU A 58 -28.67 26.70 -40.52
N ASN A 59 -27.87 25.64 -40.70
CA ASN A 59 -28.25 24.26 -40.43
C ASN A 59 -29.51 23.75 -41.19
N GLU A 60 -30.09 24.57 -42.07
CA GLU A 60 -31.15 24.23 -43.01
C GLU A 60 -30.59 23.84 -44.39
N LEU A 61 -31.29 22.96 -45.09
CA LEU A 61 -30.94 22.54 -46.44
C LEU A 61 -30.97 23.75 -47.41
N VAL A 62 -29.83 24.08 -47.99
CA VAL A 62 -29.69 25.15 -48.98
C VAL A 62 -29.86 24.60 -50.39
N GLU A 63 -31.05 24.82 -50.95
CA GLU A 63 -31.43 24.47 -52.32
C GLU A 63 -32.25 25.60 -52.96
N PHE A 64 -31.89 26.03 -54.17
CA PHE A 64 -32.67 26.99 -54.95
C PHE A 64 -32.52 26.78 -56.45
N TYR A 65 -33.41 27.42 -57.23
CA TYR A 65 -33.45 27.31 -58.68
C TYR A 65 -33.12 28.64 -59.35
N LEU A 66 -32.17 28.61 -60.26
CA LEU A 66 -31.85 29.71 -61.17
C LEU A 66 -32.57 29.50 -62.49
N THR A 67 -33.31 30.51 -62.92
CA THR A 67 -33.97 30.53 -64.23
C THR A 67 -33.52 31.74 -65.02
N ILE A 68 -33.26 31.55 -66.31
CA ILE A 68 -32.70 32.57 -67.20
C ILE A 68 -33.57 32.68 -68.44
N SER A 69 -33.70 33.89 -68.98
CA SER A 69 -34.39 34.14 -70.25
C SER A 69 -33.58 35.05 -71.16
N ASP A 70 -33.74 34.82 -72.45
CA ASP A 70 -33.24 35.68 -73.53
C ASP A 70 -34.46 36.22 -74.30
N PRO A 71 -34.65 37.55 -74.36
CA PRO A 71 -35.81 38.16 -75.03
C PRO A 71 -35.93 37.83 -76.52
N ASP A 72 -34.82 37.48 -77.17
CA ASP A 72 -34.74 37.13 -78.59
C ASP A 72 -34.87 35.61 -78.83
N SER A 73 -35.14 34.83 -77.76
CA SER A 73 -35.31 33.37 -77.76
C SER A 73 -34.07 32.59 -78.25
N THR A 74 -32.88 33.15 -78.04
CA THR A 74 -31.60 32.50 -78.34
C THR A 74 -31.21 31.53 -77.22
N THR A 75 -30.49 30.45 -77.54
CA THR A 75 -29.96 29.53 -76.53
C THR A 75 -28.87 30.23 -75.71
N VAL A 76 -29.04 30.29 -74.39
CA VAL A 76 -28.07 30.88 -73.46
C VAL A 76 -27.09 29.81 -72.98
N THR A 77 -25.80 30.10 -73.10
CA THR A 77 -24.73 29.32 -72.46
C THR A 77 -24.43 29.92 -71.10
N ILE A 78 -24.50 29.10 -70.05
CA ILE A 78 -24.17 29.47 -68.68
C ILE A 78 -22.77 28.96 -68.38
N THR A 79 -21.88 29.85 -67.94
CA THR A 79 -20.57 29.49 -67.41
C THR A 79 -20.50 29.90 -65.95
N VAL A 80 -20.36 28.95 -65.04
CA VAL A 80 -20.04 29.24 -63.65
C VAL A 80 -18.54 29.52 -63.59
N LEU A 81 -18.17 30.70 -63.11
CA LEU A 81 -16.76 31.08 -63.03
C LEU A 81 -16.13 30.41 -61.80
N PRO A 82 -14.90 29.88 -61.89
CA PRO A 82 -14.22 29.27 -60.74
C PRO A 82 -13.58 30.37 -59.86
N ASP A 83 -14.38 31.35 -59.48
CA ASP A 83 -14.05 32.45 -58.57
C ASP A 83 -15.16 32.57 -57.51
N GLY A 84 -14.92 33.36 -56.46
CA GLY A 84 -15.85 33.42 -55.32
C GLY A 84 -16.04 32.04 -54.72
N ASP A 85 -17.26 31.74 -54.29
CA ASP A 85 -17.56 30.58 -53.44
C ASP A 85 -17.93 29.31 -54.22
N PHE A 86 -17.31 29.13 -55.39
CA PHE A 86 -17.59 28.05 -56.34
C PHE A 86 -17.53 26.66 -55.73
N ASP A 87 -16.55 26.44 -54.87
CA ASP A 87 -16.27 25.12 -54.30
C ASP A 87 -17.35 24.64 -53.32
N TRP A 88 -18.23 25.53 -52.86
CA TRP A 88 -19.26 25.25 -51.87
C TRP A 88 -20.64 24.95 -52.46
N PHE A 89 -20.81 25.10 -53.78
CA PHE A 89 -22.06 24.81 -54.46
C PHE A 89 -21.91 23.78 -55.57
N ASP A 90 -22.96 22.98 -55.75
CA ASP A 90 -23.14 22.12 -56.91
C ASP A 90 -24.20 22.74 -57.83
N PHE A 91 -23.80 22.99 -59.08
CA PHE A 91 -24.62 23.62 -60.12
C PHE A 91 -25.10 22.58 -61.14
N ASP A 92 -26.37 22.19 -61.08
CA ASP A 92 -27.01 21.44 -62.18
C ASP A 92 -27.63 22.43 -63.18
N LEU A 93 -26.81 22.82 -64.16
CA LEU A 93 -27.20 23.76 -65.21
C LEU A 93 -28.31 23.23 -66.14
N SER A 94 -28.60 21.92 -66.11
CA SER A 94 -29.64 21.33 -66.95
C SER A 94 -31.04 21.52 -66.37
N SER A 95 -31.16 21.50 -65.04
CA SER A 95 -32.40 21.75 -64.31
C SER A 95 -32.50 23.16 -63.73
N GLY A 96 -31.36 23.89 -63.68
CA GLY A 96 -31.24 25.19 -63.02
C GLY A 96 -31.06 25.08 -61.51
N LEU A 97 -30.87 23.88 -60.97
CA LEU A 97 -30.76 23.62 -59.55
C LEU A 97 -29.37 23.95 -59.01
N VAL A 98 -29.33 24.67 -57.89
CA VAL A 98 -28.12 24.95 -57.12
C VAL A 98 -28.31 24.45 -55.69
N ARG A 99 -27.32 23.73 -55.18
CA ARG A 99 -27.30 23.17 -53.82
C ARG A 99 -25.98 23.49 -53.13
N ALA A 100 -26.02 23.73 -51.82
CA ALA A 100 -24.79 23.66 -51.03
C ALA A 100 -24.23 22.24 -51.08
N ARG A 101 -22.92 22.10 -51.30
CA ARG A 101 -22.27 20.79 -51.47
C ARG A 101 -22.37 19.92 -50.21
N ASN A 102 -22.33 20.54 -49.03
CA ASN A 102 -22.48 19.88 -47.74
C ASN A 102 -23.94 19.86 -47.24
N GLY A 103 -24.89 20.33 -48.05
CA GLY A 103 -26.32 20.38 -47.72
C GLY A 103 -26.75 21.67 -47.01
N SER A 104 -26.03 22.11 -45.99
CA SER A 104 -26.28 23.34 -45.21
C SER A 104 -25.00 24.16 -45.02
N PHE A 105 -25.13 25.31 -44.37
CA PHE A 105 -24.03 26.12 -43.86
C PHE A 105 -24.25 26.38 -42.36
N ASP A 106 -23.16 26.57 -41.64
CA ASP A 106 -23.05 26.90 -40.22
C ASP A 106 -22.55 28.36 -40.15
N PHE A 107 -23.24 29.21 -39.38
CA PHE A 107 -22.97 30.65 -39.30
C PHE A 107 -21.72 30.94 -38.48
N GLU A 108 -21.46 30.18 -37.43
CA GLU A 108 -20.29 30.26 -36.56
C GLU A 108 -19.03 29.72 -37.26
N GLN A 109 -19.20 28.84 -38.25
CA GLN A 109 -18.14 28.31 -39.11
C GLN A 109 -18.32 28.69 -40.59
N PRO A 110 -18.21 29.98 -40.94
CA PRO A 110 -18.35 30.42 -42.33
C PRO A 110 -17.21 29.85 -43.18
N VAL A 111 -17.57 29.25 -44.31
CA VAL A 111 -16.59 28.68 -45.26
C VAL A 111 -16.46 29.51 -46.54
N ASP A 112 -17.25 30.58 -46.69
CA ASP A 112 -17.08 31.55 -47.77
C ASP A 112 -15.70 32.22 -47.70
N ASN A 113 -15.23 32.74 -48.84
CA ASN A 113 -13.85 33.21 -48.97
C ASN A 113 -13.50 34.38 -48.05
N ASN A 114 -14.49 35.16 -47.64
CA ASN A 114 -14.37 36.35 -46.81
C ASN A 114 -14.89 36.16 -45.38
N MET A 115 -15.41 34.98 -45.03
CA MET A 115 -15.89 34.64 -43.68
C MET A 115 -16.99 35.58 -43.17
N ASP A 116 -17.92 36.01 -44.04
CA ASP A 116 -18.98 36.97 -43.70
C ASP A 116 -20.41 36.45 -43.82
N ASN A 117 -20.57 35.13 -44.00
CA ASN A 117 -21.85 34.43 -44.12
C ASN A 117 -22.68 34.86 -45.34
N VAL A 118 -22.02 35.44 -46.35
CA VAL A 118 -22.63 35.83 -47.62
C VAL A 118 -21.84 35.22 -48.77
N TYR A 119 -22.28 34.04 -49.19
CA TYR A 119 -21.67 33.31 -50.29
C TYR A 119 -22.01 33.98 -51.63
N GLU A 120 -20.99 34.41 -52.36
CA GLU A 120 -21.06 35.10 -53.64
C GLU A 120 -20.45 34.25 -54.76
N GLN A 121 -21.27 33.87 -55.75
CA GLN A 121 -20.80 33.19 -56.96
C GLN A 121 -21.10 34.01 -58.21
N GLN A 122 -20.10 34.24 -59.07
CA GLN A 122 -20.29 34.88 -60.36
C GLN A 122 -20.64 33.86 -61.46
N LEU A 123 -21.70 34.16 -62.21
CA LEU A 123 -22.11 33.41 -63.41
C LEU A 123 -22.01 34.32 -64.63
N GLU A 124 -21.52 33.76 -65.73
CA GLU A 124 -21.45 34.40 -67.04
C GLU A 124 -22.52 33.80 -67.96
N LEU A 125 -23.43 34.66 -68.42
CA LEU A 125 -24.52 34.32 -69.33
C LEU A 125 -24.18 34.85 -70.73
N SER A 126 -24.15 33.97 -71.73
CA SER A 126 -23.83 34.35 -73.11
C SER A 126 -24.85 33.78 -74.10
N ASP A 127 -25.41 34.65 -74.95
CA ASP A 127 -26.27 34.28 -76.08
C ASP A 127 -25.46 34.11 -77.39
N GLY A 128 -24.11 34.20 -77.31
CA GLY A 128 -23.19 34.14 -78.44
C GLY A 128 -22.86 35.50 -79.07
N VAL A 129 -23.54 36.58 -78.67
CA VAL A 129 -23.29 37.97 -79.10
C VAL A 129 -23.05 38.90 -77.92
N ASN A 130 -23.88 38.84 -76.89
CA ASN A 130 -23.74 39.56 -75.63
C ASN A 130 -23.28 38.62 -74.51
N THR A 131 -22.58 39.19 -73.55
CA THR A 131 -22.15 38.49 -72.34
C THR A 131 -22.47 39.34 -71.12
N VAL A 132 -23.17 38.74 -70.15
CA VAL A 132 -23.54 39.37 -68.88
C VAL A 132 -22.92 38.58 -67.75
N ARG A 133 -22.28 39.30 -66.83
CA ARG A 133 -21.84 38.72 -65.55
C ARG A 133 -22.79 39.17 -64.46
N ALA A 134 -23.26 38.21 -63.69
CA ALA A 134 -24.14 38.44 -62.56
C ALA A 134 -23.70 37.57 -61.39
N THR A 135 -23.76 38.14 -60.20
CA THR A 135 -23.41 37.47 -58.95
C THR A 135 -24.69 36.96 -58.30
N ILE A 136 -24.70 35.70 -57.91
CA ILE A 136 -25.69 35.16 -56.98
C ILE A 136 -25.17 35.32 -55.56
N ARG A 137 -26.07 35.62 -54.63
CA ARG A 137 -25.77 35.80 -53.21
C ARG A 137 -26.62 34.86 -52.37
N VAL A 138 -26.00 34.14 -51.47
CA VAL A 138 -26.68 33.31 -50.47
C VAL A 138 -26.26 33.81 -49.10
N THR A 139 -27.19 34.44 -48.38
CA THR A 139 -26.97 34.93 -47.02
C THR A 139 -27.46 33.88 -46.03
N ILE A 140 -26.63 33.56 -45.05
CA ILE A 140 -26.97 32.68 -43.93
C ILE A 140 -27.33 33.54 -42.73
N ASN A 141 -28.48 33.27 -42.12
CA ASN A 141 -28.87 33.91 -40.86
C ASN A 141 -28.48 33.02 -39.69
N ASP A 142 -27.88 33.66 -38.69
CA ASP A 142 -27.68 33.19 -37.32
C ASP A 142 -29.04 32.82 -36.66
N VAL A 143 -29.10 31.62 -36.07
CA VAL A 143 -30.24 31.08 -35.32
C VAL A 143 -29.77 30.39 -34.04
N ASP A 144 -30.15 30.97 -32.90
CA ASP A 144 -29.99 30.43 -31.53
C ASP A 144 -30.09 28.90 -31.42
N GLU A 145 -28.99 28.27 -31.00
CA GLU A 145 -28.81 26.84 -30.87
C GLU A 145 -28.62 26.39 -29.41
N PRO A 146 -28.98 25.14 -29.06
CA PRO A 146 -28.69 24.62 -27.74
C PRO A 146 -27.18 24.46 -27.53
N PRO A 147 -26.68 24.54 -26.28
CA PRO A 147 -25.28 24.28 -25.99
C PRO A 147 -24.90 22.84 -26.34
N GLU A 148 -23.75 22.66 -26.97
CA GLU A 148 -23.23 21.34 -27.35
C GLU A 148 -22.19 20.86 -26.33
N PHE A 149 -22.29 19.59 -25.93
CA PHE A 149 -21.24 18.95 -25.11
C PHE A 149 -20.12 18.48 -26.03
N GLU A 150 -18.87 18.66 -25.59
CA GLU A 150 -17.74 18.03 -26.26
C GLU A 150 -17.83 16.51 -26.15
N ASP A 151 -17.54 15.78 -27.24
CA ASP A 151 -17.46 14.32 -27.22
C ASP A 151 -16.40 13.88 -26.20
N ALA A 152 -16.86 13.34 -25.07
CA ALA A 152 -15.97 12.83 -24.03
C ALA A 152 -15.47 11.43 -24.38
N ALA A 153 -14.16 11.21 -24.23
CA ALA A 153 -13.64 9.85 -24.14
C ALA A 153 -14.25 9.15 -22.90
N PRO A 154 -14.38 7.81 -22.91
CA PRO A 154 -14.77 7.08 -21.72
C PRO A 154 -13.87 7.45 -20.54
N VAL A 155 -14.48 7.69 -19.38
CA VAL A 155 -13.77 7.94 -18.14
C VAL A 155 -13.50 6.60 -17.47
N GLU A 156 -12.25 6.35 -17.15
CA GLU A 156 -11.85 5.20 -16.35
C GLU A 156 -12.04 5.56 -14.87
N LEU A 157 -12.89 4.81 -14.18
CA LEU A 157 -13.17 4.95 -12.76
C LEU A 157 -12.63 3.72 -12.05
N ASN A 158 -11.59 3.92 -11.27
CA ASN A 158 -11.11 2.90 -10.35
C ASN A 158 -12.22 2.58 -9.34
N GLU A 159 -12.41 1.30 -9.00
CA GLU A 159 -13.26 0.95 -7.87
C GLU A 159 -12.79 1.61 -6.55
N ASN A 160 -13.67 1.72 -5.56
CA ASN A 160 -13.42 2.40 -4.28
C ASN A 160 -13.09 3.91 -4.36
N GLN A 161 -12.98 4.48 -5.56
CA GLN A 161 -12.68 5.90 -5.76
C GLN A 161 -13.90 6.80 -5.47
N THR A 162 -13.66 7.90 -4.74
CA THR A 162 -14.63 8.99 -4.54
C THR A 162 -14.06 10.33 -5.03
N GLY A 163 -14.91 11.33 -5.19
CA GLY A 163 -14.52 12.68 -5.61
C GLY A 163 -14.72 12.93 -7.11
N ILE A 164 -14.13 14.01 -7.62
CA ILE A 164 -14.34 14.50 -8.99
C ILE A 164 -13.67 13.56 -10.00
N ILE A 165 -14.44 13.06 -10.97
CA ILE A 165 -13.96 12.12 -12.00
C ILE A 165 -13.97 12.75 -13.40
N PHE A 166 -14.77 13.79 -13.60
CA PHE A 166 -14.94 14.44 -14.88
C PHE A 166 -15.47 15.87 -14.68
N THR A 167 -15.12 16.78 -15.59
CA THR A 167 -15.73 18.11 -15.65
C THR A 167 -16.44 18.24 -16.98
N ALA A 168 -17.77 18.33 -16.93
CA ALA A 168 -18.59 18.52 -18.09
C ALA A 168 -18.42 19.93 -18.64
N VAL A 169 -18.18 20.02 -19.95
CA VAL A 169 -18.08 21.29 -20.67
C VAL A 169 -19.10 21.28 -21.79
N ALA A 170 -20.02 22.23 -21.72
CA ALA A 170 -20.94 22.53 -22.80
C ALA A 170 -20.66 23.94 -23.34
N THR A 171 -20.60 24.07 -24.66
CA THR A 171 -20.37 25.33 -25.36
C THR A 171 -21.55 25.66 -26.24
N ASP A 172 -22.11 26.83 -26.01
CA ASP A 172 -23.13 27.46 -26.85
C ASP A 172 -22.47 28.06 -28.10
N PRO A 173 -22.92 27.72 -29.32
CA PRO A 173 -22.36 28.26 -30.56
C PRO A 173 -22.29 29.80 -30.59
N GLU A 174 -23.28 30.47 -30.01
CA GLU A 174 -23.39 31.92 -29.92
C GLU A 174 -22.52 32.53 -28.80
N GLY A 175 -21.84 31.69 -28.02
CA GLY A 175 -20.93 32.08 -26.95
C GLY A 175 -21.64 32.51 -25.66
N VAL A 176 -22.91 32.13 -25.47
CA VAL A 176 -23.63 32.32 -24.21
C VAL A 176 -23.16 31.25 -23.21
N ALA A 177 -22.48 31.67 -22.14
CA ALA A 177 -22.03 30.72 -21.13
C ALA A 177 -23.24 29.98 -20.50
N PRO A 178 -23.16 28.64 -20.31
CA PRO A 178 -24.20 27.90 -19.62
C PRO A 178 -24.36 28.44 -18.19
N THR A 179 -25.60 28.74 -17.79
CA THR A 179 -25.88 29.35 -16.49
C THR A 179 -26.25 28.30 -15.47
N SER A 180 -25.34 27.93 -14.55
CA SER A 180 -25.69 27.28 -13.26
C SER A 180 -26.74 26.16 -13.36
N ASN A 181 -26.65 25.28 -14.36
CA ASN A 181 -27.70 24.31 -14.65
C ASN A 181 -27.18 22.99 -15.23
N TYR A 182 -25.95 22.59 -14.93
CA TYR A 182 -25.53 21.23 -15.22
C TYR A 182 -26.36 20.25 -14.39
N GLN A 183 -26.94 19.23 -15.05
CA GLN A 183 -27.77 18.22 -14.39
C GLN A 183 -27.48 16.84 -14.94
N ILE A 184 -27.55 15.83 -14.06
CA ILE A 184 -27.64 14.43 -14.47
C ILE A 184 -29.09 14.15 -14.85
N THR A 185 -29.33 13.79 -16.11
CA THR A 185 -30.68 13.49 -16.62
C THR A 185 -31.03 12.01 -16.48
N THR A 186 -30.04 11.13 -16.63
CA THR A 186 -30.22 9.68 -16.60
C THR A 186 -28.93 8.99 -16.17
N ILE A 187 -29.01 7.87 -15.45
CA ILE A 187 -27.90 6.97 -15.19
C ILE A 187 -28.34 5.55 -15.49
N SER A 188 -27.53 4.81 -16.23
CA SER A 188 -27.86 3.43 -16.58
C SER A 188 -26.64 2.53 -16.65
N LYS A 189 -26.83 1.27 -16.26
CA LYS A 189 -25.86 0.19 -16.38
C LYS A 189 -26.58 -1.06 -16.86
N SER A 190 -25.94 -1.85 -17.74
CA SER A 190 -26.51 -3.11 -18.21
C SER A 190 -26.71 -4.07 -17.04
N GLY A 191 -27.88 -4.69 -16.93
CA GLY A 191 -28.23 -5.57 -15.81
C GLY A 191 -28.93 -4.87 -14.64
N GLU A 192 -28.84 -3.55 -14.55
CA GLU A 192 -29.50 -2.74 -13.53
C GLU A 192 -30.72 -1.97 -14.11
N VAL A 193 -31.63 -1.57 -13.23
CA VAL A 193 -32.74 -0.69 -13.61
C VAL A 193 -32.18 0.72 -13.86
N VAL A 194 -32.57 1.34 -14.99
CA VAL A 194 -32.24 2.75 -15.28
C VAL A 194 -32.72 3.64 -14.13
N ASP A 195 -31.86 4.57 -13.70
CA ASP A 195 -32.09 5.47 -12.58
C ASP A 195 -32.44 4.73 -11.27
N SER A 196 -31.72 3.63 -10.99
CA SER A 196 -31.84 2.96 -9.69
C SER A 196 -31.48 3.91 -8.55
N ASP A 197 -32.08 3.71 -7.38
CA ASP A 197 -31.79 4.54 -6.19
C ASP A 197 -30.28 4.53 -5.84
N ARG A 198 -29.61 3.40 -6.10
CA ARG A 198 -28.15 3.24 -5.89
C ARG A 198 -27.35 4.10 -6.88
N LEU A 199 -27.62 3.99 -8.18
CA LEU A 199 -26.91 4.74 -9.21
C LEU A 199 -27.12 6.25 -9.07
N LEU A 200 -28.36 6.68 -8.77
CA LEU A 200 -28.67 8.09 -8.53
C LEU A 200 -27.99 8.66 -7.28
N ALA A 201 -27.74 7.82 -6.26
CA ALA A 201 -27.03 8.24 -5.06
C ALA A 201 -25.50 8.20 -5.23
N ALA A 202 -24.98 7.46 -6.22
CA ALA A 202 -23.55 7.30 -6.43
C ALA A 202 -22.89 8.50 -7.12
N PHE A 203 -23.63 9.31 -7.88
CA PHE A 203 -23.09 10.44 -8.62
C PHE A 203 -23.77 11.76 -8.26
N GLU A 204 -22.98 12.83 -8.21
CA GLU A 204 -23.44 14.21 -8.08
C GLU A 204 -22.74 15.09 -9.11
N ILE A 205 -23.42 16.10 -9.64
CA ILE A 205 -22.81 17.11 -10.51
C ILE A 205 -23.00 18.50 -9.91
N ASP A 206 -21.93 19.28 -9.85
CA ASP A 206 -22.02 20.69 -9.49
C ASP A 206 -22.72 21.46 -10.62
N PRO A 207 -23.85 22.14 -10.35
CA PRO A 207 -24.63 22.81 -11.38
C PRO A 207 -23.91 24.04 -11.97
N ASP A 208 -22.96 24.65 -11.25
CA ASP A 208 -22.22 25.84 -11.66
C ASP A 208 -20.95 25.50 -12.44
N THR A 209 -20.22 24.47 -11.99
CA THR A 209 -18.89 24.12 -12.55
C THR A 209 -18.93 22.94 -13.51
N GLY A 210 -19.98 22.11 -13.48
CA GLY A 210 -20.05 20.88 -14.28
C GLY A 210 -19.18 19.74 -13.74
N GLU A 211 -18.59 19.89 -12.54
CA GLU A 211 -17.78 18.84 -11.91
C GLU A 211 -18.67 17.66 -11.48
N LEU A 212 -18.50 16.53 -12.16
CA LEU A 212 -19.14 15.26 -11.86
C LEU A 212 -18.28 14.50 -10.84
N SER A 213 -18.89 14.17 -9.71
CA SER A 213 -18.26 13.48 -8.59
C SER A 213 -18.93 12.15 -8.28
N VAL A 214 -18.13 11.20 -7.81
CA VAL A 214 -18.58 9.96 -7.19
C VAL A 214 -18.73 10.19 -5.68
N VAL A 215 -19.95 10.01 -5.18
CA VAL A 215 -20.33 10.19 -3.76
C VAL A 215 -20.36 8.86 -3.02
N ILE A 216 -20.81 7.80 -3.70
CA ILE A 216 -20.78 6.43 -3.19
C ILE A 216 -19.89 5.64 -4.16
N PRO A 217 -18.77 5.08 -3.69
CA PRO A 217 -17.87 4.33 -4.56
C PRO A 217 -18.54 3.03 -5.07
N PHE A 218 -18.01 2.52 -6.17
CA PHE A 218 -18.36 1.21 -6.72
C PHE A 218 -17.35 0.16 -6.27
N ASP A 219 -17.82 -1.07 -6.11
CA ASP A 219 -17.06 -2.29 -5.78
C ASP A 219 -17.19 -3.17 -7.03
N TYR A 220 -16.10 -3.45 -7.73
CA TYR A 220 -16.14 -4.09 -9.04
C TYR A 220 -16.69 -5.53 -8.95
N GLU A 221 -16.31 -6.27 -7.92
CA GLU A 221 -16.72 -7.67 -7.68
C GLU A 221 -18.21 -7.79 -7.36
N ALA A 222 -18.79 -6.76 -6.75
CA ALA A 222 -20.22 -6.70 -6.46
C ALA A 222 -21.07 -6.36 -7.70
N GLU A 223 -20.46 -5.96 -8.81
CA GLU A 223 -21.19 -5.58 -10.02
C GLU A 223 -21.55 -6.77 -10.91
N GLU A 224 -22.84 -6.95 -11.19
CA GLU A 224 -23.27 -7.91 -12.20
C GLU A 224 -22.96 -7.36 -13.62
N ASN A 225 -21.88 -7.86 -14.23
CA ASN A 225 -21.37 -7.55 -15.57
C ASN A 225 -20.56 -6.24 -15.67
N ASP A 226 -19.39 -6.35 -16.31
CA ASP A 226 -18.37 -5.32 -16.59
C ASP A 226 -18.80 -4.29 -17.66
N SER A 227 -20.11 -4.01 -17.74
CA SER A 227 -20.62 -3.04 -18.71
C SER A 227 -20.42 -1.62 -18.19
N PRO A 228 -20.05 -0.68 -19.07
CA PRO A 228 -19.87 0.71 -18.67
C PRO A 228 -21.17 1.32 -18.13
N ILE A 229 -21.01 2.23 -17.18
CA ILE A 229 -22.08 3.10 -16.69
C ILE A 229 -22.25 4.23 -17.71
N SER A 230 -23.47 4.43 -18.18
CA SER A 230 -23.82 5.54 -19.07
C SER A 230 -24.55 6.63 -18.28
N ILE A 231 -23.98 7.83 -18.27
CA ILE A 231 -24.52 9.02 -17.60
C ILE A 231 -24.98 10.00 -18.68
N GLY A 232 -26.24 10.40 -18.62
CA GLY A 232 -26.80 11.48 -19.44
C GLY A 232 -26.70 12.79 -18.69
N LEU A 233 -26.27 13.84 -19.39
CA LEU A 233 -26.08 15.18 -18.86
C LEU A 233 -26.91 16.18 -19.65
N SER A 234 -27.33 17.27 -18.99
CA SER A 234 -27.90 18.43 -19.66
C SER A 234 -27.30 19.73 -19.14
N ALA A 235 -27.30 20.75 -20.00
CA ALA A 235 -26.93 22.12 -19.70
C ALA A 235 -27.89 23.07 -20.41
N GLU A 236 -28.11 24.26 -19.84
CA GLU A 236 -28.97 25.29 -20.42
C GLU A 236 -28.18 26.58 -20.68
N ALA A 237 -28.27 27.09 -21.91
CA ALA A 237 -27.76 28.38 -22.34
C ALA A 237 -28.82 29.05 -23.22
N GLY A 238 -28.98 30.37 -23.12
CA GLY A 238 -29.99 31.11 -23.92
C GLY A 238 -31.47 30.77 -23.65
N GLY A 239 -31.77 29.81 -22.77
CA GLY A 239 -33.12 29.23 -22.60
C GLY A 239 -33.36 27.97 -23.44
N LEU A 240 -32.32 27.45 -24.10
CA LEU A 240 -32.29 26.18 -24.81
C LEU A 240 -31.47 25.15 -24.01
N VAL A 241 -31.87 23.88 -24.09
CA VAL A 241 -31.25 22.79 -23.33
C VAL A 241 -30.48 21.89 -24.30
N GLY A 242 -29.19 21.75 -24.05
CA GLY A 242 -28.32 20.76 -24.66
C GLY A 242 -28.30 19.46 -23.88
N GLU A 243 -28.17 18.33 -24.57
CA GLU A 243 -28.02 17.01 -23.96
C GLU A 243 -26.70 16.38 -24.42
N GLY A 244 -26.01 15.73 -23.48
CA GLY A 244 -24.75 15.03 -23.71
C GLY A 244 -24.71 13.72 -22.93
N GLY A 245 -23.67 12.92 -23.16
CA GLY A 245 -23.50 11.65 -22.48
C GLY A 245 -22.04 11.33 -22.20
N LEU A 246 -21.82 10.64 -21.09
CA LEU A 246 -20.51 10.13 -20.68
C LEU A 246 -20.61 8.63 -20.42
N GLN A 247 -19.60 7.88 -20.90
CA GLN A 247 -19.39 6.51 -20.46
C GLN A 247 -18.34 6.48 -19.37
N VAL A 248 -18.64 5.76 -18.30
CA VAL A 248 -17.72 5.48 -17.20
C VAL A 248 -17.43 3.98 -17.24
N ASN A 249 -16.19 3.63 -17.57
CA ASN A 249 -15.69 2.27 -17.48
C ASN A 249 -15.22 2.06 -16.05
N LEU A 250 -15.77 1.05 -15.37
CA LEU A 250 -15.21 0.63 -14.09
C LEU A 250 -13.92 -0.13 -14.39
N ILE A 251 -12.83 0.32 -13.79
CA ILE A 251 -11.59 -0.42 -13.73
C ILE A 251 -11.67 -1.26 -12.47
N ASP A 252 -11.67 -2.57 -12.70
CA ASP A 252 -11.24 -3.55 -11.72
C ASP A 252 -9.84 -3.15 -11.28
N ILE A 253 -9.75 -2.51 -10.12
CA ILE A 253 -8.51 -2.57 -9.37
C ILE A 253 -8.60 -3.94 -8.74
N PRO A 254 -7.55 -4.74 -8.90
CA PRO A 254 -7.35 -5.90 -8.11
C PRO A 254 -7.95 -5.77 -6.73
N ALA A 255 -9.02 -6.49 -6.36
CA ALA A 255 -9.38 -6.74 -4.96
C ALA A 255 -8.41 -6.09 -4.00
N LYS A 256 -8.53 -4.76 -3.66
CA LYS A 256 -7.45 -4.04 -2.91
C LYS A 256 -7.09 -5.02 -1.84
N VAL A 257 -5.90 -5.62 -1.89
CA VAL A 257 -5.63 -6.84 -1.13
C VAL A 257 -5.98 -6.53 0.31
N ILE A 258 -7.14 -7.01 0.80
CA ILE A 258 -7.61 -6.73 2.16
C ILE A 258 -6.91 -7.74 3.07
N GLU A 259 -5.57 -7.66 3.01
CA GLU A 259 -4.60 -7.78 4.09
C GLU A 259 -4.06 -9.18 4.40
N GLY A 260 -2.93 -9.50 3.78
CA GLY A 260 -2.19 -10.71 4.12
C GLY A 260 -1.45 -11.34 2.96
N VAL A 261 -0.13 -11.41 3.02
CA VAL A 261 0.57 -12.59 2.51
C VAL A 261 0.48 -13.69 3.57
N ALA A 262 0.00 -14.89 3.21
CA ALA A 262 -0.10 -16.03 4.13
C ALA A 262 0.61 -17.27 3.56
N THR A 263 1.86 -17.55 3.98
CA THR A 263 2.51 -18.82 3.61
C THR A 263 2.25 -19.88 4.68
N ALA A 264 1.68 -21.00 4.27
CA ALA A 264 1.37 -22.12 5.14
C ALA A 264 2.59 -23.05 5.32
N GLY A 265 2.71 -23.66 6.50
CA GLY A 265 3.59 -24.78 6.73
C GLY A 265 3.14 -26.03 5.96
N ASP A 266 4.06 -26.97 5.73
CA ASP A 266 3.66 -28.26 5.16
C ASP A 266 2.69 -28.99 6.10
N THR A 267 1.74 -29.69 5.49
CA THR A 267 0.76 -30.61 6.12
C THR A 267 1.39 -31.72 6.97
N ASP A 268 2.72 -31.88 6.91
CA ASP A 268 3.51 -32.82 7.71
C ASP A 268 3.78 -32.30 9.14
N LEU A 269 2.72 -32.21 9.94
CA LEU A 269 2.74 -32.17 11.42
C LEU A 269 3.49 -31.00 12.12
N GLN A 270 4.08 -30.03 11.41
CA GLN A 270 4.86 -28.93 12.02
C GLN A 270 4.31 -27.56 11.61
N GLY A 271 4.08 -26.69 12.60
CA GLY A 271 3.68 -25.32 12.36
C GLY A 271 4.87 -24.44 11.98
N LEU A 272 4.65 -23.46 11.10
CA LEU A 272 5.58 -22.32 10.94
C LEU A 272 5.37 -21.29 12.03
N GLY A 273 6.42 -20.55 12.37
CA GLY A 273 6.29 -19.39 13.23
C GLY A 273 6.59 -19.65 14.69
N ALA A 274 7.60 -20.46 14.99
CA ALA A 274 8.14 -20.51 16.35
C ALA A 274 8.87 -19.21 16.73
N ARG A 275 9.51 -18.57 15.76
CA ARG A 275 10.11 -17.23 15.83
C ARG A 275 10.09 -16.58 14.45
N VAL A 276 9.80 -15.28 14.41
CA VAL A 276 9.94 -14.45 13.21
C VAL A 276 10.68 -13.17 13.58
N VAL A 277 11.67 -12.80 12.78
CA VAL A 277 12.50 -11.59 13.00
C VAL A 277 12.84 -10.96 11.66
N GLU A 278 12.96 -9.64 11.68
CA GLU A 278 13.53 -8.88 10.57
C GLU A 278 15.02 -9.17 10.45
N ILE A 279 15.49 -9.35 9.22
CA ILE A 279 16.91 -9.42 8.85
C ILE A 279 17.19 -8.24 7.93
N ALA A 280 18.36 -7.63 8.07
CA ALA A 280 18.75 -6.46 7.29
C ALA A 280 19.11 -6.87 5.87
N ASP A 281 18.84 -5.97 4.90
CA ASP A 281 19.07 -6.13 3.46
C ASP A 281 20.43 -6.77 3.11
N ILE A 282 20.41 -8.09 2.94
CA ILE A 282 21.51 -8.97 2.53
C ILE A 282 21.70 -8.92 1.01
N ASP A 283 20.64 -8.84 0.21
CA ASP A 283 20.78 -8.91 -1.25
C ASP A 283 20.99 -7.55 -1.94
N GLY A 284 20.88 -6.46 -1.17
CA GLY A 284 21.19 -5.09 -1.55
C GLY A 284 20.11 -4.42 -2.41
N ASP A 285 18.88 -4.92 -2.37
CA ASP A 285 17.76 -4.38 -3.15
C ASP A 285 17.01 -3.24 -2.45
N GLY A 286 17.35 -2.96 -1.19
CA GLY A 286 16.78 -1.91 -0.36
C GLY A 286 15.63 -2.36 0.52
N LEU A 287 15.29 -3.66 0.55
CA LEU A 287 14.22 -4.23 1.37
C LEU A 287 14.81 -5.19 2.41
N SER A 288 14.35 -5.10 3.65
CA SER A 288 14.70 -6.05 4.70
C SER A 288 14.15 -7.45 4.39
N GLU A 289 14.86 -8.48 4.82
CA GLU A 289 14.47 -9.88 4.72
C GLU A 289 13.73 -10.35 5.97
N VAL A 290 13.09 -11.51 5.85
CA VAL A 290 12.35 -12.12 6.95
C VAL A 290 12.91 -13.49 7.26
N TRP A 291 13.33 -13.68 8.52
CA TRP A 291 13.68 -14.98 9.04
C TRP A 291 12.50 -15.61 9.77
N VAL A 292 12.12 -16.83 9.39
CA VAL A 292 11.06 -17.59 10.05
C VAL A 292 11.51 -19.01 10.39
N THR A 293 11.21 -19.46 11.61
CA THR A 293 11.52 -20.83 12.07
C THR A 293 10.29 -21.71 12.18
N LYS A 294 10.48 -23.01 11.94
CA LYS A 294 9.48 -24.04 12.20
C LYS A 294 9.39 -24.32 13.71
N ASP A 295 8.17 -24.53 14.19
CA ASP A 295 7.93 -25.15 15.47
C ASP A 295 8.34 -26.63 15.37
N LEU A 296 9.30 -27.03 16.21
CA LEU A 296 9.83 -28.38 16.20
C LEU A 296 9.08 -29.19 17.27
N PRO A 297 8.65 -30.43 16.97
CA PRO A 297 7.83 -31.19 17.90
C PRO A 297 8.68 -31.63 19.11
N GLU A 298 8.12 -32.34 20.10
CA GLU A 298 8.95 -33.00 21.13
C GLU A 298 9.56 -34.34 20.65
N ALA A 299 8.97 -34.97 19.63
CA ALA A 299 9.39 -36.24 19.01
C ALA A 299 9.31 -36.16 17.47
N PHE A 300 10.42 -36.36 16.75
CA PHE A 300 10.37 -36.42 15.28
C PHE A 300 9.80 -37.78 14.88
N PRO A 301 8.86 -37.84 13.92
CA PRO A 301 8.39 -39.12 13.42
C PRO A 301 9.56 -39.87 12.77
N THR A 302 9.75 -41.15 13.12
CA THR A 302 10.84 -42.01 12.61
C THR A 302 10.87 -42.22 11.10
N ASN A 303 9.91 -41.64 10.36
CA ASN A 303 9.72 -41.82 8.93
C ASN A 303 10.03 -40.55 8.12
N VAL A 304 10.44 -39.45 8.77
CA VAL A 304 10.83 -38.22 8.08
C VAL A 304 12.30 -38.34 7.65
N PRO A 305 12.63 -38.16 6.35
CA PRO A 305 14.03 -38.13 5.90
C PRO A 305 14.76 -36.90 6.44
N GLU A 306 15.87 -37.11 7.14
CA GLU A 306 16.80 -36.05 7.56
C GLU A 306 17.86 -35.80 6.45
N PRO A 307 18.37 -34.57 6.29
CA PRO A 307 18.08 -33.37 7.09
C PRO A 307 16.78 -32.68 6.63
N VAL A 308 16.01 -32.13 7.57
CA VAL A 308 14.81 -31.33 7.27
C VAL A 308 15.11 -29.82 7.32
N PRO A 309 14.47 -29.01 6.46
CA PRO A 309 14.46 -27.56 6.62
C PRO A 309 13.80 -27.16 7.95
N THR A 310 14.50 -26.39 8.78
CA THR A 310 14.04 -25.94 10.11
C THR A 310 13.84 -24.43 10.19
N ALA A 311 14.37 -23.67 9.23
CA ALA A 311 14.17 -22.22 9.11
C ALA A 311 14.28 -21.76 7.66
N TYR A 312 13.80 -20.54 7.41
CA TYR A 312 13.76 -19.91 6.10
C TYR A 312 14.22 -18.46 6.24
N LEU A 313 15.08 -18.02 5.33
CA LEU A 313 15.30 -16.62 5.04
C LEU A 313 14.52 -16.31 3.77
N ILE A 314 13.49 -15.47 3.87
CA ILE A 314 12.64 -15.06 2.76
C ILE A 314 13.10 -13.66 2.33
N TRP A 315 13.36 -13.47 1.05
CA TRP A 315 13.80 -12.18 0.52
C TRP A 315 12.69 -11.14 0.63
N GLY A 316 13.02 -9.90 1.01
CA GLY A 316 12.06 -8.80 1.13
C GLY A 316 11.28 -8.60 -0.18
N LYS A 317 11.98 -8.65 -1.31
CA LYS A 317 11.35 -8.62 -2.64
C LYS A 317 10.35 -9.74 -2.91
N ALA A 318 10.52 -10.93 -2.33
CA ALA A 318 9.52 -11.99 -2.48
C ALA A 318 8.20 -11.62 -1.78
N PHE A 319 8.26 -10.90 -0.66
CA PHE A 319 7.07 -10.27 -0.07
C PHE A 319 6.55 -9.14 -0.95
N ASN A 320 7.40 -8.22 -1.40
CA ASN A 320 6.97 -7.10 -2.25
C ASN A 320 6.25 -7.55 -3.53
N ASP A 321 6.85 -8.48 -4.29
CA ASP A 321 6.27 -9.00 -5.53
C ASP A 321 4.89 -9.63 -5.30
N GLU A 322 4.66 -10.27 -4.15
CA GLU A 322 3.39 -10.95 -3.82
C GLU A 322 2.39 -10.02 -3.12
N LEU A 323 2.85 -9.05 -2.31
CA LEU A 323 2.03 -7.97 -1.74
C LEU A 323 1.46 -7.05 -2.83
N MET A 324 2.13 -6.97 -3.99
CA MET A 324 1.76 -6.16 -5.15
C MET A 324 0.95 -6.93 -6.22
N VAL A 325 0.67 -8.22 -6.02
CA VAL A 325 -0.11 -9.05 -6.96
C VAL A 325 -1.44 -9.45 -6.35
N ASP A 326 -2.51 -9.27 -7.11
CA ASP A 326 -3.85 -9.67 -6.69
C ASP A 326 -4.01 -11.19 -6.66
N GLY A 327 -3.86 -11.76 -5.47
CA GLY A 327 -4.07 -13.18 -5.23
C GLY A 327 -3.54 -13.63 -3.89
N LEU A 328 -4.23 -14.61 -3.29
CA LEU A 328 -3.71 -15.35 -2.15
C LEU A 328 -2.43 -16.09 -2.56
N TRP A 329 -1.31 -15.77 -1.93
CA TRP A 329 -0.10 -16.59 -2.01
C TRP A 329 -0.30 -17.89 -1.22
N GLU A 330 -0.99 -18.87 -1.81
CA GLU A 330 -1.19 -20.20 -1.21
C GLU A 330 0.04 -21.13 -1.32
N ASP A 331 1.25 -20.58 -1.51
CA ASP A 331 2.43 -21.44 -1.55
C ASP A 331 2.80 -21.91 -0.13
N VAL A 332 2.96 -23.21 -0.01
CA VAL A 332 3.60 -23.82 1.15
C VAL A 332 5.04 -23.32 1.19
N ILE A 333 5.55 -22.86 2.34
CA ILE A 333 6.90 -22.27 2.44
C ILE A 333 8.01 -23.20 1.89
N ASP A 334 7.79 -24.52 1.97
CA ASP A 334 8.69 -25.55 1.42
C ASP A 334 8.71 -25.57 -0.12
N GLN A 335 7.78 -24.90 -0.79
CA GLN A 335 7.67 -24.79 -2.25
C GLN A 335 8.28 -23.50 -2.80
N LEU A 336 8.67 -22.55 -1.94
CA LEU A 336 9.38 -21.35 -2.36
C LEU A 336 10.60 -21.70 -3.20
N SER A 337 10.76 -20.97 -4.30
CA SER A 337 11.89 -21.12 -5.20
C SER A 337 13.17 -20.54 -4.58
N ALA A 338 14.33 -20.89 -5.15
CA ALA A 338 15.63 -20.37 -4.70
C ALA A 338 15.76 -18.84 -4.85
N ASP A 339 14.96 -18.24 -5.76
CA ASP A 339 14.92 -16.79 -5.96
C ASP A 339 13.99 -16.09 -4.95
N GLN A 340 13.21 -16.84 -4.16
CA GLN A 340 12.26 -16.31 -3.17
C GLN A 340 12.72 -16.53 -1.72
N ALA A 341 13.37 -17.66 -1.43
CA ALA A 341 13.85 -17.97 -0.09
C ALA A 341 15.03 -18.95 -0.08
N ILE A 342 15.82 -18.88 1.00
CA ILE A 342 16.81 -19.88 1.37
C ILE A 342 16.24 -20.77 2.48
N LYS A 343 16.29 -22.09 2.26
CA LYS A 343 15.88 -23.11 3.23
C LYS A 343 17.09 -23.58 4.04
N PHE A 344 17.08 -23.31 5.34
CA PHE A 344 18.16 -23.73 6.24
C PHE A 344 17.87 -25.10 6.81
N THR A 345 18.81 -26.02 6.58
CA THR A 345 18.78 -27.37 7.12
C THR A 345 19.81 -27.51 8.22
N TYR A 346 19.43 -28.19 9.30
CA TYR A 346 20.34 -28.50 10.40
C TYR A 346 20.00 -29.85 11.02
N GLU A 347 20.99 -30.74 11.12
CA GLU A 347 20.84 -32.04 11.78
C GLU A 347 21.43 -32.02 13.20
N PRO A 348 20.62 -32.14 14.26
CA PRO A 348 21.13 -32.20 15.63
C PRO A 348 21.77 -33.58 15.96
N TYR A 349 23.05 -33.74 15.64
CA TYR A 349 24.06 -34.68 16.19
C TYR A 349 23.59 -35.94 16.97
N ALA A 350 23.35 -37.11 16.37
CA ALA A 350 22.65 -38.29 16.96
C ALA A 350 23.18 -39.04 18.24
N ALA A 351 24.14 -38.55 19.03
CA ALA A 351 24.81 -39.40 20.05
C ALA A 351 24.01 -39.75 21.34
N PHE A 352 22.95 -39.01 21.74
CA PHE A 352 22.33 -39.14 23.08
C PHE A 352 20.82 -38.75 23.17
N GLY A 353 19.94 -39.42 22.41
CA GLY A 353 18.47 -39.19 22.49
C GLY A 353 17.91 -38.28 21.39
N ALA A 354 16.63 -37.90 21.48
CA ALA A 354 15.97 -37.01 20.52
C ALA A 354 16.50 -35.58 20.72
N LYS A 355 17.55 -35.24 19.98
CA LYS A 355 18.22 -33.93 20.02
C LYS A 355 17.48 -32.96 19.11
N ARG A 356 17.34 -31.71 19.55
CA ARG A 356 16.60 -30.67 18.82
C ARG A 356 17.27 -29.33 19.08
N SER A 357 17.43 -28.55 18.01
CA SER A 357 17.79 -27.15 18.15
C SER A 357 16.78 -26.29 17.43
N ALA A 358 16.26 -25.26 18.09
CA ALA A 358 15.68 -24.12 17.41
C ALA A 358 16.82 -23.27 16.83
N LEU A 359 16.56 -22.60 15.71
CA LEU A 359 17.49 -21.65 15.14
C LEU A 359 17.05 -20.24 15.53
N HIS A 360 18.02 -19.39 15.82
CA HIS A 360 17.79 -17.97 16.01
C HIS A 360 18.75 -17.20 15.12
N ALA A 361 18.20 -16.36 14.25
CA ALA A 361 19.01 -15.51 13.39
C ALA A 361 19.00 -14.06 13.87
N GLN A 362 20.11 -13.38 13.59
CA GLN A 362 20.29 -11.95 13.82
C GLN A 362 21.18 -11.39 12.71
N SER A 363 20.84 -10.22 12.19
CA SER A 363 21.67 -9.49 11.23
C SER A 363 23.02 -9.16 11.86
N LEU A 364 24.09 -9.32 11.09
CA LEU A 364 25.44 -8.94 11.47
C LEU A 364 25.99 -7.89 10.51
N PRO A 365 26.84 -6.96 10.97
CA PRO A 365 27.64 -6.16 10.06
C PRO A 365 28.51 -7.04 9.17
N ASP A 366 28.96 -6.47 8.06
CA ASP A 366 29.93 -7.07 7.13
C ASP A 366 31.27 -7.37 7.84
N TYR A 367 31.50 -8.63 8.23
CA TYR A 367 32.74 -9.04 8.90
C TYR A 367 33.83 -9.43 7.91
N ASP A 368 33.47 -10.00 6.77
CA ASP A 368 34.46 -10.44 5.78
C ASP A 368 34.96 -9.29 4.87
N GLY A 369 34.32 -8.12 4.95
CA GLY A 369 34.70 -6.86 4.33
C GLY A 369 34.31 -6.75 2.86
N ASP A 370 33.33 -7.52 2.41
CA ASP A 370 32.90 -7.58 1.02
C ASP A 370 31.79 -6.56 0.66
N GLY A 371 31.27 -5.87 1.65
CA GLY A 371 30.24 -4.83 1.57
C GLY A 371 28.81 -5.35 1.73
N ILE A 372 28.62 -6.63 2.04
CA ILE A 372 27.31 -7.26 2.24
C ILE A 372 27.15 -7.61 3.73
N THR A 373 25.95 -7.39 4.28
CA THR A 373 25.70 -7.73 5.69
C THR A 373 25.72 -9.26 5.88
N ASP A 374 26.25 -9.70 7.01
CA ASP A 374 26.36 -11.11 7.35
C ASP A 374 25.19 -11.59 8.20
N LEU A 375 25.12 -12.91 8.42
CA LEU A 375 24.05 -13.52 9.21
C LEU A 375 24.60 -14.37 10.36
N ALA A 376 24.21 -14.06 11.59
CA ALA A 376 24.43 -14.92 12.75
C ALA A 376 23.28 -15.92 12.87
N ILE A 377 23.58 -17.21 13.06
CA ILE A 377 22.59 -18.26 13.33
C ILE A 377 23.00 -19.05 14.57
N GLY A 378 22.30 -18.80 15.68
CA GLY A 378 22.45 -19.50 16.95
C GLY A 378 21.71 -20.83 16.99
N PHE A 379 22.34 -21.84 17.59
CA PHE A 379 21.77 -23.18 17.75
C PHE A 379 21.18 -23.36 19.16
N SER A 380 19.93 -22.93 19.35
CA SER A 380 19.23 -23.00 20.63
C SER A 380 18.80 -24.43 20.96
N GLU A 381 19.42 -25.08 21.95
CA GLU A 381 19.08 -26.44 22.38
C GLU A 381 17.73 -26.47 23.13
N LEU A 382 16.83 -27.37 22.73
CA LEU A 382 15.47 -27.46 23.29
C LEU A 382 15.30 -28.52 24.40
N ARG A 383 16.38 -29.23 24.77
CA ARG A 383 16.34 -30.21 25.87
C ARG A 383 16.28 -29.52 27.22
N GLU A 384 15.59 -30.12 28.18
CA GLU A 384 15.64 -29.67 29.58
C GLU A 384 17.08 -29.63 30.09
N LEU A 385 17.41 -28.63 30.90
CA LEU A 385 18.76 -28.39 31.40
C LEU A 385 19.39 -29.63 32.07
N ASP A 386 18.58 -30.36 32.84
CA ASP A 386 19.00 -31.57 33.57
C ASP A 386 19.34 -32.74 32.63
N ASP A 387 18.84 -32.72 31.40
CA ASP A 387 19.06 -33.73 30.36
C ASP A 387 20.22 -33.36 29.41
N VAL A 388 20.82 -32.18 29.57
CA VAL A 388 21.99 -31.73 28.79
C VAL A 388 23.27 -31.97 29.59
N GLU A 389 24.05 -32.96 29.14
CA GLU A 389 25.40 -33.20 29.66
C GLU A 389 26.29 -31.97 29.42
N ASP A 390 27.07 -31.62 30.44
CA ASP A 390 28.09 -30.58 30.38
C ASP A 390 29.29 -31.04 29.52
N THR A 391 29.05 -31.13 28.23
CA THR A 391 29.98 -31.60 27.21
C THR A 391 30.16 -30.51 26.15
N ILE A 392 31.41 -30.32 25.74
CA ILE A 392 31.76 -29.46 24.61
C ILE A 392 31.56 -30.33 23.37
N ASP A 393 30.49 -30.08 22.61
CA ASP A 393 30.16 -30.85 21.40
C ASP A 393 29.44 -29.98 20.36
N GLY A 394 30.17 -29.54 19.33
CA GLY A 394 29.65 -28.78 18.20
C GLY A 394 29.56 -27.26 18.41
N PRO A 395 29.21 -26.53 17.35
CA PRO A 395 29.06 -25.08 17.38
C PRO A 395 27.81 -24.66 18.16
N VAL A 396 27.86 -23.49 18.79
CA VAL A 396 26.71 -22.80 19.40
C VAL A 396 26.16 -21.69 18.49
N LEU A 397 26.98 -21.23 17.54
CA LEU A 397 26.66 -20.17 16.59
C LEU A 397 27.37 -20.45 15.26
N SER A 398 26.73 -20.10 14.15
CA SER A 398 27.35 -19.98 12.83
C SER A 398 27.27 -18.54 12.37
N ILE A 399 28.35 -18.04 11.77
CA ILE A 399 28.38 -16.73 11.10
C ILE A 399 28.51 -17.02 9.62
N ILE A 400 27.53 -16.60 8.84
CA ILE A 400 27.45 -16.88 7.40
C ILE A 400 27.65 -15.58 6.62
N SER A 401 28.51 -15.63 5.61
CA SER A 401 28.76 -14.50 4.71
C SER A 401 27.50 -14.17 3.91
N GLY A 402 27.12 -12.90 3.85
CA GLY A 402 25.99 -12.43 3.03
C GLY A 402 26.16 -12.77 1.54
N GLN A 403 27.39 -12.70 1.02
CA GLN A 403 27.70 -13.11 -0.35
C GLN A 403 27.46 -14.59 -0.62
N SER A 404 27.71 -15.46 0.37
CA SER A 404 27.41 -16.88 0.23
C SER A 404 25.90 -17.15 0.16
N LEU A 405 25.09 -16.33 0.82
CA LEU A 405 23.63 -16.41 0.75
C LEU A 405 23.11 -15.94 -0.61
N THR A 406 23.58 -14.79 -1.11
CA THR A 406 23.12 -14.22 -2.40
C THR A 406 23.57 -15.00 -3.64
N THR A 407 24.64 -15.80 -3.53
CA THR A 407 25.16 -16.61 -4.65
C THR A 407 24.69 -18.07 -4.62
N LEU A 408 23.82 -18.43 -3.67
CA LEU A 408 23.35 -19.79 -3.45
C LEU A 408 22.35 -20.24 -4.52
N GLY A 409 22.84 -20.92 -5.56
CA GLY A 409 21.98 -21.37 -6.68
C GLY A 409 21.01 -22.52 -6.37
N THR A 410 21.00 -23.10 -5.17
CA THR A 410 20.16 -24.26 -4.80
C THR A 410 18.91 -23.89 -3.99
N GLY A 411 18.88 -22.73 -3.34
CA GLY A 411 17.82 -22.36 -2.40
C GLY A 411 17.80 -23.18 -1.10
N GLU A 412 18.86 -23.95 -0.83
CA GLU A 412 19.03 -24.76 0.38
C GLU A 412 20.45 -24.58 0.94
N PHE A 413 20.55 -24.29 2.24
CA PHE A 413 21.80 -24.08 2.96
C PHE A 413 21.93 -25.09 4.11
N ASP A 414 23.03 -25.86 4.13
CA ASP A 414 23.31 -26.88 5.14
C ASP A 414 24.22 -26.33 6.25
N LEU A 415 23.62 -26.08 7.41
CA LEU A 415 24.32 -25.55 8.58
C LEU A 415 25.29 -26.54 9.22
N THR A 416 25.31 -27.81 8.80
CA THR A 416 26.30 -28.80 9.24
C THR A 416 27.55 -28.85 8.38
N ALA A 417 27.53 -28.15 7.23
CA ALA A 417 28.59 -28.18 6.24
C ALA A 417 28.89 -26.80 5.63
N ILE A 418 28.92 -25.75 6.46
CA ILE A 418 29.09 -24.36 5.98
C ILE A 418 30.41 -24.13 5.22
N GLY A 419 31.45 -24.93 5.49
CA GLY A 419 32.72 -24.83 4.75
C GLY A 419 33.26 -23.40 4.69
N ASN A 420 33.64 -22.93 3.51
CA ASN A 420 34.17 -21.57 3.33
C ASN A 420 33.08 -20.48 3.23
N ASP A 421 31.82 -20.81 3.48
CA ASP A 421 30.70 -19.86 3.44
C ASP A 421 30.51 -19.14 4.79
N GLY A 422 31.32 -19.47 5.79
CA GLY A 422 31.22 -18.86 7.11
C GLY A 422 32.22 -19.38 8.14
N VAL A 423 31.95 -19.06 9.40
CA VAL A 423 32.75 -19.44 10.57
C VAL A 423 31.84 -20.11 11.59
N TYR A 424 32.30 -21.25 12.13
CA TYR A 424 31.66 -21.85 13.30
C TYR A 424 32.20 -21.25 14.59
N VAL A 425 31.32 -21.05 15.55
CA VAL A 425 31.69 -20.60 16.90
C VAL A 425 31.36 -21.71 17.88
N GLY A 426 32.39 -22.26 18.51
CA GLY A 426 32.33 -23.44 19.36
C GLY A 426 33.20 -23.32 20.61
N GLY A 427 33.62 -24.46 21.18
CA GLY A 427 34.46 -24.46 22.40
C GLY A 427 33.71 -24.23 23.71
N LEU A 428 32.38 -24.21 23.68
CA LEU A 428 31.51 -24.00 24.85
C LEU A 428 30.72 -25.27 25.18
N SER A 429 30.23 -25.34 26.41
CA SER A 429 29.29 -26.38 26.80
C SER A 429 27.96 -26.18 26.07
N ARG A 430 27.34 -27.27 25.59
CA ARG A 430 25.98 -27.22 25.03
C ARG A 430 24.95 -26.63 25.99
N ARG A 431 25.24 -26.67 27.29
CA ARG A 431 24.40 -26.04 28.30
C ARG A 431 24.27 -24.52 28.10
N GLU A 432 25.30 -23.87 27.57
CA GLU A 432 25.25 -22.42 27.27
C GLU A 432 24.39 -22.11 26.04
N ALA A 433 24.01 -23.13 25.27
CA ALA A 433 23.16 -23.00 24.10
C ALA A 433 21.68 -23.34 24.37
N VAL A 434 21.31 -23.80 25.58
CA VAL A 434 19.90 -24.07 25.93
C VAL A 434 19.12 -22.77 25.89
N GLY A 435 18.03 -22.67 25.11
CA GLY A 435 17.24 -21.44 25.03
C GLY A 435 18.04 -20.21 24.61
N LEU A 436 19.05 -20.38 23.74
CA LEU A 436 19.97 -19.33 23.34
C LEU A 436 19.29 -18.20 22.55
N ASP A 437 19.68 -16.99 22.89
CA ASP A 437 19.31 -15.74 22.24
C ASP A 437 20.56 -14.91 21.93
N LEU A 438 20.48 -14.04 20.92
CA LEU A 438 21.60 -13.28 20.37
C LEU A 438 21.27 -11.78 20.32
N ALA A 439 22.29 -10.95 20.50
CA ALA A 439 22.23 -9.52 20.23
C ALA A 439 23.54 -9.06 19.60
N THR A 440 23.44 -8.01 18.80
CA THR A 440 24.56 -7.46 18.05
C THR A 440 24.66 -5.97 18.32
N GLY A 441 25.87 -5.48 18.56
CA GLY A 441 26.15 -4.07 18.84
C GLY A 441 27.64 -3.81 18.91
N ASP A 442 28.07 -2.55 18.84
CA ASP A 442 29.48 -2.14 18.93
C ASP A 442 29.83 -1.83 20.40
N PHE A 443 30.19 -2.83 21.20
CA PHE A 443 30.46 -2.63 22.64
C PHE A 443 31.89 -2.13 22.92
N ASP A 444 32.74 -2.04 21.89
CA ASP A 444 34.15 -1.64 22.03
C ASP A 444 34.55 -0.38 21.25
N GLY A 445 33.66 0.13 20.40
CA GLY A 445 33.74 1.39 19.68
C GLY A 445 34.65 1.35 18.46
N ASP A 446 34.98 0.15 17.96
CA ASP A 446 35.81 -0.02 16.77
C ASP A 446 35.02 0.10 15.45
N GLY A 447 33.69 0.23 15.53
CA GLY A 447 32.77 0.35 14.40
C GLY A 447 32.44 -0.98 13.73
N ILE A 448 32.94 -2.09 14.26
CA ILE A 448 32.58 -3.45 13.86
C ILE A 448 31.62 -3.96 14.92
N GLY A 449 30.48 -4.53 14.49
CA GLY A 449 29.56 -5.13 15.46
C GLY A 449 30.24 -6.26 16.22
N ASP A 450 29.75 -6.53 17.41
CA ASP A 450 30.12 -7.65 18.24
C ASP A 450 28.90 -8.56 18.44
N ILE A 451 29.11 -9.74 19.01
CA ILE A 451 28.01 -10.69 19.27
C ILE A 451 27.93 -10.99 20.76
N LEU A 452 26.81 -10.61 21.37
CA LEU A 452 26.42 -10.94 22.73
C LEU A 452 25.41 -12.09 22.70
N PHE A 453 25.59 -13.10 23.55
CA PHE A 453 24.64 -14.20 23.64
C PHE A 453 24.59 -14.83 25.03
N THR A 454 23.45 -15.44 25.34
CA THR A 454 23.29 -16.30 26.51
C THR A 454 22.24 -17.36 26.26
N GLY A 455 22.40 -18.50 26.94
CA GLY A 455 21.34 -19.49 27.09
C GLY A 455 20.45 -19.22 28.29
N ASP A 456 19.25 -19.79 28.25
CA ASP A 456 18.39 -19.98 29.40
C ASP A 456 19.03 -20.91 30.42
N GLN A 457 18.88 -20.57 31.69
CA GLN A 457 19.55 -21.19 32.84
C GLN A 457 21.09 -21.17 32.78
N SER A 458 21.69 -20.44 31.83
CA SER A 458 23.15 -20.38 31.72
C SER A 458 23.73 -19.65 32.93
N VAL A 459 24.90 -20.08 33.39
CA VAL A 459 25.65 -19.35 34.43
C VAL A 459 26.50 -18.22 33.86
N ASN A 460 26.67 -18.19 32.54
CA ASN A 460 27.45 -17.18 31.83
C ASN A 460 26.69 -16.64 30.61
N ALA A 461 26.79 -15.33 30.38
CA ALA A 461 26.62 -14.76 29.05
C ALA A 461 28.01 -14.53 28.41
N ARG A 462 28.05 -14.49 27.08
CA ARG A 462 29.28 -14.41 26.28
C ARG A 462 29.20 -13.23 25.33
N LEU A 463 30.28 -12.47 25.25
CA LEU A 463 30.51 -11.46 24.22
C LEU A 463 31.76 -11.84 23.45
N ILE A 464 31.68 -11.81 22.12
CA ILE A 464 32.81 -11.95 21.21
C ILE A 464 32.94 -10.69 20.39
N PHE A 465 34.14 -10.10 20.37
CA PHE A 465 34.36 -8.86 19.64
C PHE A 465 34.49 -9.12 18.15
N GLY A 466 33.91 -8.24 17.34
CA GLY A 466 33.88 -8.32 15.90
C GLY A 466 35.25 -8.35 15.26
N SER A 467 36.16 -7.50 15.75
CA SER A 467 37.56 -7.50 15.34
C SER A 467 38.28 -8.85 15.54
N THR A 468 37.78 -9.72 16.43
CA THR A 468 38.25 -11.11 16.56
C THR A 468 37.78 -11.95 15.38
N LEU A 469 36.48 -11.87 15.06
CA LEU A 469 35.84 -12.66 14.02
C LEU A 469 36.43 -12.37 12.64
N GLN A 470 36.78 -11.12 12.34
CA GLN A 470 37.47 -10.74 11.09
C GLN A 470 38.84 -11.43 10.90
N THR A 471 39.44 -11.95 11.96
CA THR A 471 40.73 -12.65 11.88
C THR A 471 40.61 -14.16 11.66
N VAL A 472 39.40 -14.69 11.80
CA VAL A 472 39.10 -16.12 11.59
C VAL A 472 38.85 -16.32 10.10
N ASN A 473 39.54 -17.28 9.47
CA ASN A 473 39.27 -17.55 8.06
C ASN A 473 37.96 -18.30 7.93
N ALA A 474 37.21 -18.03 6.86
CA ALA A 474 36.07 -18.85 6.50
C ALA A 474 36.47 -20.33 6.38
N GLY A 475 35.64 -21.22 6.93
CA GLY A 475 35.91 -22.65 7.07
C GLY A 475 36.69 -23.08 8.30
N ASP A 476 37.22 -22.13 9.08
CA ASP A 476 37.77 -22.39 10.40
C ASP A 476 36.68 -22.32 11.49
N GLU A 477 36.99 -22.88 12.67
CA GLU A 477 36.17 -22.77 13.88
C GLU A 477 36.84 -21.78 14.86
N TYR A 478 36.07 -20.82 15.37
CA TYR A 478 36.44 -20.05 16.54
C TYR A 478 36.11 -20.82 17.82
N ASP A 479 37.15 -21.31 18.49
CA ASP A 479 37.04 -22.10 19.73
C ASP A 479 37.17 -21.19 20.97
N PHE A 480 36.06 -20.96 21.68
CA PHE A 480 36.05 -20.16 22.92
C PHE A 480 36.97 -20.71 24.00
N SER A 481 37.25 -22.02 24.04
CA SER A 481 38.17 -22.61 25.03
C SER A 481 39.63 -22.20 24.79
N ALA A 482 39.92 -21.66 23.60
CA ALA A 482 41.22 -21.16 23.18
C ALA A 482 41.26 -19.63 23.00
N ALA A 483 40.19 -18.91 23.36
CA ALA A 483 40.09 -17.46 23.22
C ALA A 483 41.28 -16.73 23.89
N LEU A 484 41.85 -15.74 23.20
CA LEU A 484 42.96 -14.95 23.71
C LEU A 484 42.44 -13.76 24.53
N SER A 485 43.38 -13.12 25.24
CA SER A 485 43.07 -11.91 25.99
C SER A 485 42.66 -10.78 25.05
N GLY A 486 41.46 -10.25 25.22
CA GLY A 486 40.89 -9.17 24.42
C GLY A 486 39.90 -9.64 23.35
N ASP A 487 39.78 -10.94 23.13
CA ASP A 487 38.92 -11.51 22.09
C ASP A 487 37.45 -11.63 22.55
N THR A 488 37.23 -11.90 23.84
CA THR A 488 35.91 -12.16 24.42
C THR A 488 35.76 -11.56 25.81
N VAL A 489 34.51 -11.39 26.24
CA VAL A 489 34.15 -11.09 27.64
C VAL A 489 33.12 -12.10 28.12
N SER A 490 33.28 -12.56 29.35
CA SER A 490 32.31 -13.40 30.06
C SER A 490 31.52 -12.54 31.05
N PHE A 491 30.19 -12.68 31.07
CA PHE A 491 29.37 -12.09 32.12
C PHE A 491 28.93 -13.18 33.09
N GLU A 492 29.12 -12.94 34.39
CA GLU A 492 28.73 -13.85 35.45
C GLU A 492 27.68 -13.20 36.35
N ALA A 493 26.66 -13.97 36.70
CA ALA A 493 25.63 -13.57 37.65
C ALA A 493 25.89 -14.16 39.04
N ASN A 494 27.00 -13.73 39.63
CA ASN A 494 27.43 -14.17 40.95
C ASN A 494 27.06 -13.16 42.05
N GLY A 495 25.93 -13.39 42.71
CA GLY A 495 25.45 -12.61 43.87
C GLY A 495 26.17 -12.96 45.19
N GLY A 496 27.36 -13.54 45.13
CA GLY A 496 28.19 -13.91 46.27
C GLY A 496 27.96 -15.33 46.77
N SER A 497 26.88 -15.58 47.51
CA SER A 497 26.54 -16.95 48.01
C SER A 497 25.53 -17.69 47.12
N ILE A 498 24.93 -16.99 46.16
CA ILE A 498 23.92 -17.49 45.23
C ILE A 498 24.41 -17.14 43.83
N ILE A 499 24.36 -18.11 42.92
CA ILE A 499 24.54 -17.88 41.48
C ILE A 499 23.13 -17.80 40.91
N TYR A 500 22.85 -16.70 40.22
CA TYR A 500 21.58 -16.49 39.53
C TYR A 500 21.82 -16.87 38.07
N PRO A 501 21.09 -17.84 37.51
CA PRO A 501 21.23 -18.13 36.09
C PRO A 501 20.66 -16.99 35.23
N PHE A 502 21.08 -16.90 33.98
CA PHE A 502 20.50 -16.00 32.98
C PHE A 502 19.18 -16.56 32.41
N SER A 503 18.33 -15.68 31.88
CA SER A 503 17.01 -16.05 31.32
C SER A 503 17.00 -16.40 29.84
N GLY A 504 18.16 -16.43 29.17
CA GLY A 504 18.22 -16.65 27.73
C GLY A 504 17.67 -15.48 26.91
N ARG A 505 17.73 -14.25 27.42
CA ARG A 505 17.38 -13.03 26.67
C ARG A 505 18.48 -12.00 26.82
N VAL A 506 18.86 -11.38 25.70
CA VAL A 506 19.91 -10.37 25.62
C VAL A 506 19.51 -9.26 24.64
N ALA A 507 20.04 -8.05 24.84
CA ALA A 507 19.99 -6.99 23.83
C ALA A 507 21.26 -6.13 23.87
N ALA A 508 21.50 -5.46 22.75
CA ALA A 508 22.38 -4.31 22.66
C ALA A 508 21.51 -3.05 22.75
N LEU A 509 21.75 -2.22 23.75
CA LEU A 509 21.15 -0.89 23.84
C LEU A 509 22.11 0.07 23.15
N SER A 510 21.64 0.80 22.13
CA SER A 510 22.48 1.79 21.45
C SER A 510 23.03 2.82 22.42
N ASP A 511 24.21 3.37 22.13
CA ASP A 511 24.97 4.34 22.96
C ASP A 511 24.13 5.36 23.75
N VAL A 512 23.61 4.94 24.91
CA VAL A 512 22.84 5.82 25.81
C VAL A 512 23.77 6.63 26.70
N THR A 513 25.04 6.23 26.82
CA THR A 513 26.04 6.97 27.61
C THR A 513 26.72 8.10 26.83
N GLY A 514 26.57 8.13 25.50
CA GLY A 514 27.17 9.11 24.60
C GLY A 514 28.68 8.92 24.41
N ASP A 515 29.20 7.71 24.64
CA ASP A 515 30.62 7.38 24.49
C ASP A 515 30.99 6.69 23.16
N GLY A 516 29.99 6.53 22.29
CA GLY A 516 30.11 5.95 20.96
C GLY A 516 30.08 4.43 20.93
N MET A 517 29.75 3.78 22.05
CA MET A 517 29.69 2.33 22.20
C MET A 517 28.34 1.90 22.75
N ASP A 518 27.86 0.74 22.33
CA ASP A 518 26.60 0.18 22.79
C ASP A 518 26.74 -0.42 24.21
N GLU A 519 25.62 -0.46 24.93
CA GLU A 519 25.51 -1.06 26.26
C GLU A 519 24.87 -2.44 26.21
N ALA A 520 25.36 -3.37 27.04
CA ALA A 520 24.83 -4.72 27.09
C ALA A 520 23.66 -4.82 28.07
N VAL A 521 22.55 -5.44 27.64
CA VAL A 521 21.38 -5.73 28.46
C VAL A 521 21.28 -7.24 28.68
N LEU A 522 21.32 -7.66 29.96
CA LEU A 522 21.28 -9.06 30.36
C LEU A 522 20.23 -9.30 31.44
N LEU A 523 19.53 -10.42 31.37
CA LEU A 523 18.49 -10.78 32.34
C LEU A 523 18.89 -12.01 33.15
N THR A 524 18.69 -11.92 34.47
CA THR A 524 18.83 -13.07 35.37
C THR A 524 17.47 -13.62 35.77
N GLN A 525 17.38 -14.94 35.90
CA GLN A 525 16.21 -15.63 36.41
C GLN A 525 16.20 -15.60 37.94
N ASP A 526 15.30 -14.80 38.50
CA ASP A 526 14.81 -14.92 39.88
C ASP A 526 13.29 -14.66 39.92
N VAL A 527 12.71 -14.55 41.12
CA VAL A 527 11.26 -14.32 41.30
C VAL A 527 10.82 -12.96 40.72
N GLU A 528 11.74 -12.03 40.48
CA GLU A 528 11.49 -10.65 40.03
C GLU A 528 12.14 -10.31 38.68
N SER A 529 12.90 -11.24 38.07
CA SER A 529 13.70 -11.06 36.84
C SER A 529 14.52 -9.77 36.81
N GLN A 530 15.76 -9.83 37.29
CA GLN A 530 16.61 -8.64 37.35
C GLN A 530 17.24 -8.35 35.99
N ILE A 531 17.08 -7.10 35.54
CA ILE A 531 17.66 -6.61 34.29
C ILE A 531 18.93 -5.85 34.62
N HIS A 532 20.01 -6.21 33.97
CA HIS A 532 21.33 -5.65 34.14
C HIS A 532 21.72 -4.91 32.87
N ILE A 533 21.94 -3.59 32.97
CA ILE A 533 22.48 -2.77 31.88
C ILE A 533 23.94 -2.49 32.22
N ILE A 534 24.84 -3.10 31.45
CA ILE A 534 26.28 -3.00 31.62
C ILE A 534 26.80 -1.93 30.67
N PRO A 535 27.40 -0.84 31.19
CA PRO A 535 27.93 0.20 30.34
C PRO A 535 29.15 -0.30 29.59
N SER A 536 29.29 0.14 28.33
CA SER A 536 30.45 -0.10 27.46
C SER A 536 31.79 0.15 28.15
N SER A 537 31.91 1.21 28.93
CA SER A 537 33.11 1.52 29.73
C SER A 537 33.52 0.40 30.71
N THR A 538 32.57 -0.37 31.25
CA THR A 538 32.85 -1.55 32.08
C THR A 538 33.41 -2.69 31.22
N ILE A 539 32.78 -2.96 30.08
CA ILE A 539 33.21 -3.98 29.11
C ILE A 539 34.64 -3.68 28.63
N ALA A 540 34.89 -2.44 28.19
CA ALA A 540 36.21 -1.98 27.75
C ALA A 540 37.28 -2.12 28.84
N SER A 541 36.94 -1.82 30.11
CA SER A 541 37.89 -1.97 31.22
C SER A 541 38.31 -3.44 31.42
N VAL A 542 37.37 -4.37 31.25
CA VAL A 542 37.56 -5.80 31.48
C VAL A 542 38.21 -6.50 30.29
N ARG A 543 37.98 -6.02 29.06
CA ARG A 543 38.67 -6.50 27.85
C ARG A 543 40.19 -6.43 27.98
N SER A 544 40.70 -5.43 28.69
CA SER A 544 42.13 -5.28 28.98
C SER A 544 42.64 -6.08 30.20
N ALA A 545 41.74 -6.74 30.93
CA ALA A 545 42.04 -7.44 32.17
C ALA A 545 42.33 -8.94 31.96
N PRO A 546 43.15 -9.59 32.81
CA PRO A 546 43.49 -11.00 32.63
C PRO A 546 42.34 -12.00 32.81
N ALA A 547 41.29 -11.61 33.54
CA ALA A 547 40.15 -12.49 33.84
C ALA A 547 39.02 -12.37 32.80
N MET A 548 38.92 -11.22 32.11
CA MET A 548 37.89 -10.92 31.11
C MET A 548 36.45 -11.25 31.54
N THR A 549 36.16 -11.06 32.83
CA THR A 549 34.86 -11.35 33.43
C THR A 549 34.23 -10.09 34.00
N VAL A 550 32.96 -9.84 33.66
CA VAL A 550 32.10 -8.84 34.30
C VAL A 550 31.15 -9.57 35.25
N ASN A 551 31.07 -9.14 36.50
CA ASN A 551 29.99 -9.56 37.38
C ASN A 551 28.82 -8.60 37.21
N VAL A 552 27.64 -9.08 36.81
CA VAL A 552 26.46 -8.23 36.55
C VAL A 552 25.87 -7.62 37.83
N PHE A 553 26.30 -8.07 39.00
CA PHE A 553 26.03 -7.43 40.30
C PHE A 553 27.11 -6.43 40.73
N GLY A 554 28.00 -6.03 39.80
CA GLY A 554 29.03 -5.04 40.02
C GLY A 554 28.46 -3.65 40.35
N SER A 555 29.26 -2.79 40.98
CA SER A 555 28.83 -1.44 41.35
C SER A 555 28.57 -0.51 40.17
N ASP A 556 29.15 -0.85 39.02
CA ASP A 556 29.15 -0.02 37.81
C ASP A 556 28.08 -0.50 36.81
N VAL A 557 27.27 -1.49 37.21
CA VAL A 557 26.15 -2.05 36.44
C VAL A 557 24.84 -1.50 36.97
N LEU A 558 23.98 -1.00 36.08
CA LEU A 558 22.61 -0.61 36.41
C LEU A 558 21.75 -1.86 36.56
N THR A 559 21.13 -2.04 37.71
CA THR A 559 20.15 -3.10 37.94
C THR A 559 18.75 -2.52 38.06
N LEU A 560 17.87 -2.87 37.13
CA LEU A 560 16.45 -2.58 37.23
C LEU A 560 15.78 -3.69 38.04
N LEU A 561 15.22 -3.31 39.18
CA LEU A 561 14.43 -4.21 40.03
C LEU A 561 12.96 -3.87 39.81
N LYS A 562 12.19 -4.79 39.25
CA LYS A 562 10.77 -4.59 39.02
C LYS A 562 9.96 -5.61 39.84
N ASP A 563 9.09 -5.09 40.70
CA ASP A 563 8.15 -5.90 41.49
C ASP A 563 6.94 -6.34 40.62
N VAL A 564 7.15 -6.62 39.32
CA VAL A 564 6.06 -6.74 38.31
C VAL A 564 5.92 -8.13 37.69
N GLY A 565 6.75 -9.11 38.08
CA GLY A 565 6.68 -10.49 37.58
C GLY A 565 7.90 -10.89 36.75
N GLN A 566 7.78 -12.03 36.05
CA GLN A 566 8.87 -12.53 35.19
C GLN A 566 8.91 -11.74 33.87
N VAL A 567 10.10 -11.38 33.41
CA VAL A 567 10.30 -10.80 32.08
C VAL A 567 10.52 -11.94 31.08
N THR A 568 9.72 -11.97 30.02
CA THR A 568 9.80 -13.03 28.99
C THR A 568 10.41 -12.56 27.69
N ASP A 569 10.34 -11.27 27.42
CA ASP A 569 10.86 -10.66 26.22
C ASP A 569 11.35 -9.24 26.51
N LEU A 570 12.30 -8.78 25.71
CA LEU A 570 12.86 -7.45 25.78
C LEU A 570 13.29 -6.99 24.40
N VAL A 571 13.19 -5.68 24.16
CA VAL A 571 13.62 -5.07 22.91
C VAL A 571 14.20 -3.68 23.21
N THR A 572 15.16 -3.27 22.39
CA THR A 572 15.82 -1.95 22.44
C THR A 572 15.72 -1.27 21.08
N GLY A 573 16.08 0.01 21.01
CA GLY A 573 16.28 0.72 19.73
C GLY A 573 15.20 1.73 19.36
N GLY A 574 14.05 1.76 20.06
CA GLY A 574 13.05 2.81 19.89
C GLY A 574 13.49 4.17 20.44
N ASP A 575 12.91 5.25 19.93
CA ASP A 575 12.97 6.65 20.38
C ASP A 575 11.55 7.24 20.36
N ILE A 576 10.69 6.72 21.25
CA ILE A 576 9.29 7.10 21.44
C ILE A 576 9.18 8.56 21.90
N ASP A 577 10.10 9.04 22.74
CA ASP A 577 10.07 10.42 23.24
C ASP A 577 10.80 11.46 22.36
N GLY A 578 11.55 10.99 21.35
CA GLY A 578 12.20 11.82 20.34
C GLY A 578 13.43 12.56 20.86
N ASP A 579 14.04 12.08 21.94
CA ASP A 579 15.25 12.67 22.52
C ASP A 579 16.55 12.16 21.88
N GLY A 580 16.44 11.15 21.02
CA GLY A 580 17.54 10.54 20.27
C GLY A 580 18.32 9.49 21.04
N LEU A 581 17.84 9.06 22.22
CA LEU A 581 18.42 7.96 23.00
C LEU A 581 17.50 6.74 22.93
N SER A 582 18.08 5.59 22.62
CA SER A 582 17.29 4.37 22.54
C SER A 582 16.65 3.98 23.87
N GLU A 583 15.39 3.55 23.82
CA GLU A 583 14.66 3.03 24.95
C GLU A 583 14.79 1.52 25.11
N LEU A 584 14.33 1.04 26.26
CA LEU A 584 14.21 -0.38 26.58
C LEU A 584 12.74 -0.69 26.89
N ALA A 585 12.16 -1.63 26.14
CA ALA A 585 10.82 -2.15 26.39
C ALA A 585 10.87 -3.60 26.85
N LEU A 586 9.97 -3.97 27.76
CA LEU A 586 9.94 -5.26 28.44
C LEU A 586 8.54 -5.85 28.36
N ALA A 587 8.43 -7.14 28.04
CA ALA A 587 7.19 -7.89 28.16
C ALA A 587 7.18 -8.67 29.48
N HIS A 588 6.06 -8.61 30.20
CA HIS A 588 5.92 -9.22 31.51
C HIS A 588 4.85 -10.31 31.55
N ILE A 589 5.10 -11.31 32.39
CA ILE A 589 4.12 -12.29 32.85
C ILE A 589 3.92 -12.12 34.36
N GLY A 590 2.67 -11.91 34.78
CA GLY A 590 2.32 -11.73 36.18
C GLY A 590 1.95 -13.03 36.90
N PHE A 591 2.02 -12.98 38.24
CA PHE A 591 1.57 -14.07 39.14
C PHE A 591 0.28 -13.73 39.91
N ASN A 592 -0.25 -12.50 39.82
CA ASN A 592 -1.45 -12.04 40.52
C ASN A 592 -2.11 -10.79 39.87
N ALA A 593 -3.33 -10.92 39.32
CA ALA A 593 -4.51 -10.01 39.29
C ALA A 593 -4.40 -8.47 39.03
N SER A 594 -3.23 -7.87 38.95
CA SER A 594 -2.97 -6.47 38.56
C SER A 594 -1.63 -6.46 37.82
N GLU A 595 -1.65 -7.01 36.62
CA GLU A 595 -0.42 -7.43 35.94
C GLU A 595 -0.04 -6.34 34.94
N THR A 596 1.03 -5.62 35.26
CA THR A 596 1.78 -4.85 34.26
C THR A 596 2.11 -5.81 33.13
N VAL A 597 1.75 -5.44 31.91
CA VAL A 597 1.94 -6.29 30.72
C VAL A 597 3.18 -5.88 29.94
N THR A 598 3.50 -4.58 29.95
CA THR A 598 4.74 -4.06 29.41
C THR A 598 5.26 -2.90 30.25
N THR A 599 6.59 -2.75 30.28
CA THR A 599 7.28 -1.60 30.84
C THR A 599 8.13 -0.95 29.76
N LEU A 600 7.98 0.36 29.57
CA LEU A 600 8.89 1.19 28.78
C LEU A 600 9.83 1.94 29.73
N VAL A 601 11.14 1.87 29.49
CA VAL A 601 12.17 2.62 30.22
C VAL A 601 12.86 3.57 29.24
N PHE A 602 12.80 4.87 29.53
CA PHE A 602 13.35 5.89 28.63
C PHE A 602 14.88 5.90 28.64
N GLY A 603 15.48 6.06 27.45
CA GLY A 603 16.93 6.13 27.27
C GLY A 603 17.58 7.23 28.11
N SER A 604 16.95 8.40 28.20
CA SER A 604 17.40 9.48 29.09
C SER A 604 17.46 9.10 30.58
N ALA A 605 16.57 8.22 31.06
CA ALA A 605 16.61 7.74 32.44
C ALA A 605 17.82 6.83 32.69
N ILE A 606 18.12 5.95 31.72
CA ILE A 606 19.29 5.06 31.73
C ILE A 606 20.57 5.90 31.65
N SER A 607 20.64 6.84 30.71
CA SER A 607 21.76 7.77 30.55
C SER A 607 22.05 8.55 31.84
N ASN A 608 21.01 9.11 32.47
CA ASN A 608 21.13 9.84 33.72
C ASN A 608 21.72 8.98 34.85
N TYR A 609 21.39 7.69 34.94
CA TYR A 609 21.99 6.79 35.92
C TYR A 609 23.52 6.75 35.82
N PHE A 610 24.06 6.58 34.61
CA PHE A 610 25.51 6.46 34.42
C PHE A 610 26.27 7.76 34.75
N THR A 611 25.58 8.90 34.78
CA THR A 611 26.14 10.17 35.26
C THR A 611 26.07 10.35 36.79
N LEU A 612 25.23 9.58 37.47
CA LEU A 612 24.95 9.72 38.90
C LEU A 612 25.81 8.77 39.75
N ALA A 613 26.40 9.30 40.83
CA ALA A 613 27.31 8.54 41.70
C ALA A 613 26.62 7.59 42.71
N GLN A 614 25.35 7.20 42.49
CA GLN A 614 24.58 6.33 43.39
C GLN A 614 23.76 5.33 42.58
N PRO A 615 23.68 4.04 42.99
CA PRO A 615 22.84 3.07 42.32
C PRO A 615 21.37 3.45 42.44
N ILE A 616 20.74 3.79 41.31
CA ILE A 616 19.28 3.89 41.20
C ILE A 616 18.75 2.46 41.06
N SER A 617 17.89 2.06 42.00
CA SER A 617 16.88 1.06 41.72
C SER A 617 15.70 1.85 41.19
N ILE A 618 15.29 1.62 39.93
CA ILE A 618 14.08 2.24 39.36
C ILE A 618 12.87 1.55 40.00
N LYS A 619 12.57 1.92 41.26
CA LYS A 619 11.31 1.59 41.96
C LYS A 619 10.42 2.82 41.88
N GLY A 620 9.32 2.66 41.19
CA GLY A 620 8.85 3.67 40.26
C GLY A 620 7.72 4.59 40.73
N ASP A 621 7.92 5.91 40.60
CA ASP A 621 6.87 6.94 40.70
C ASP A 621 7.08 8.10 39.69
N ASP A 622 8.03 7.98 38.75
CA ASP A 622 8.39 9.06 37.81
C ASP A 622 8.06 8.71 36.35
N PRO A 623 7.01 9.29 35.76
CA PRO A 623 6.63 9.04 34.37
C PRO A 623 7.68 9.50 33.35
N ALA A 624 8.60 10.39 33.72
CA ALA A 624 9.70 10.79 32.85
C ALA A 624 10.83 9.76 32.81
N SER A 625 10.80 8.76 33.69
CA SER A 625 11.83 7.71 33.77
C SER A 625 11.37 6.40 33.15
N PHE A 626 10.10 6.03 33.35
CA PHE A 626 9.52 4.80 32.82
C PHE A 626 7.99 4.88 32.85
N ILE A 627 7.35 4.03 32.06
CA ILE A 627 5.89 3.88 32.00
C ILE A 627 5.55 2.39 32.05
N ASP A 628 4.80 1.99 33.07
CA ASP A 628 4.20 0.65 33.16
C ASP A 628 2.80 0.68 32.55
N ILE A 629 2.53 -0.20 31.61
CA ILE A 629 1.18 -0.41 31.07
C ILE A 629 0.51 -1.55 31.85
N VAL A 630 -0.64 -1.24 32.43
CA VAL A 630 -1.42 -2.17 33.24
C VAL A 630 -2.74 -2.46 32.54
N LEU A 631 -2.97 -3.72 32.15
CA LEU A 631 -4.26 -4.16 31.64
C LEU A 631 -5.11 -4.69 32.80
N THR A 632 -6.32 -4.17 32.97
CA THR A 632 -7.28 -4.67 33.98
C THR A 632 -8.36 -5.50 33.32
N GLY A 633 -8.72 -6.65 33.92
CA GLY A 633 -9.72 -7.58 33.36
C GLY A 633 -9.30 -9.05 33.50
N GLN A 634 -9.84 -9.93 32.66
CA GLN A 634 -9.60 -11.38 32.68
C GLN A 634 -8.21 -11.83 32.17
N ILE A 635 -7.43 -10.93 31.52
CA ILE A 635 -6.07 -11.21 31.03
C ILE A 635 -5.12 -11.60 32.17
N ALA A 636 -5.30 -11.04 33.37
CA ALA A 636 -4.39 -11.17 34.51
C ALA A 636 -4.43 -12.53 35.26
N SER A 637 -4.87 -13.62 34.63
CA SER A 637 -4.98 -14.94 35.29
C SER A 637 -4.55 -16.16 34.46
N GLN A 638 -4.03 -15.97 33.25
CA GLN A 638 -3.89 -17.06 32.26
C GLN A 638 -2.45 -17.33 31.79
N THR A 639 -1.48 -16.45 32.06
CA THR A 639 -0.09 -16.53 31.54
C THR A 639 0.82 -17.50 32.31
N SER A 640 0.30 -18.62 32.81
CA SER A 640 1.08 -19.59 33.62
C SER A 640 1.65 -20.77 32.84
N ASP A 641 1.34 -20.90 31.56
CA ASP A 641 1.89 -21.93 30.68
C ASP A 641 3.19 -21.41 30.02
N PRO A 642 4.34 -22.11 30.13
CA PRO A 642 5.60 -21.71 29.48
C PRO A 642 5.51 -21.59 27.95
N VAL A 643 4.41 -22.04 27.33
CA VAL A 643 4.15 -21.86 25.89
C VAL A 643 3.59 -20.45 25.57
N ASP A 644 3.01 -19.76 26.55
CA ASP A 644 2.37 -18.45 26.36
C ASP A 644 3.31 -17.29 26.72
N THR A 645 4.36 -17.08 25.92
CA THR A 645 5.30 -15.95 26.12
C THR A 645 4.86 -14.70 25.36
N PRO A 646 4.47 -13.60 26.04
CA PRO A 646 4.21 -12.35 25.36
C PRO A 646 5.49 -11.78 24.73
N SER A 647 5.29 -11.00 23.68
CA SER A 647 6.36 -10.31 22.94
C SER A 647 6.17 -8.80 22.97
N VAL A 648 7.26 -8.07 22.80
CA VAL A 648 7.23 -6.61 22.65
C VAL A 648 8.18 -6.19 21.53
N SER A 649 7.73 -5.24 20.70
CA SER A 649 8.56 -4.62 19.66
C SER A 649 8.36 -3.11 19.68
N PHE A 650 9.43 -2.37 19.38
CA PHE A 650 9.29 -1.01 18.88
C PHE A 650 8.84 -1.06 17.43
N VAL A 651 7.98 -0.13 17.04
CA VAL A 651 7.44 -0.05 15.68
C VAL A 651 7.23 1.41 15.28
N THR A 652 7.34 1.71 14.00
CA THR A 652 7.02 3.03 13.45
C THR A 652 5.59 3.02 12.93
N LEU A 653 4.76 3.93 13.45
CA LEU A 653 3.37 4.01 13.04
C LEU A 653 3.25 4.34 11.54
N PRO A 654 2.53 3.49 10.77
CA PRO A 654 2.28 3.67 9.36
C PRO A 654 1.79 5.08 9.00
N GLY A 655 2.44 5.72 8.03
CA GLY A 655 2.06 7.03 7.50
C GLY A 655 2.33 8.23 8.42
N THR A 656 2.79 8.02 9.66
CA THR A 656 3.09 9.12 10.61
C THR A 656 4.56 9.25 10.95
N GLY A 657 5.32 8.16 10.86
CA GLY A 657 6.73 8.11 11.27
C GLY A 657 6.93 8.15 12.79
N ALA A 658 5.85 8.12 13.59
CA ALA A 658 5.93 8.18 15.05
C ALA A 658 6.21 6.79 15.62
N GLN A 659 7.19 6.66 16.50
CA GLN A 659 7.50 5.38 17.11
C GLN A 659 6.56 5.06 18.29
N THR A 660 6.29 3.77 18.46
CA THR A 660 5.45 3.26 19.54
C THR A 660 5.79 1.80 19.86
N LEU A 661 4.98 1.19 20.73
CA LEU A 661 5.08 -0.21 21.10
C LEU A 661 3.98 -1.06 20.48
N LEU A 662 4.40 -2.22 19.98
CA LEU A 662 3.56 -3.37 19.67
C LEU A 662 3.74 -4.40 20.79
N TYR A 663 2.64 -4.91 21.34
CA TYR A 663 2.64 -5.95 22.36
C TYR A 663 1.79 -7.14 21.94
N GLY A 664 2.43 -8.29 21.80
CA GLY A 664 1.79 -9.53 21.39
C GLY A 664 1.44 -10.41 22.58
N LEU A 665 0.18 -10.87 22.64
CA LEU A 665 -0.33 -11.83 23.61
C LEU A 665 -0.72 -13.15 22.91
N PRO A 666 -0.08 -14.28 23.23
CA PRO A 666 -0.31 -15.56 22.56
C PRO A 666 -1.74 -16.09 22.69
N GLU A 667 -2.39 -15.87 23.83
CA GLU A 667 -3.73 -16.37 24.13
C GLU A 667 -4.55 -15.37 24.98
N ASP A 668 -5.67 -14.87 24.44
CA ASP A 668 -6.72 -14.14 25.16
C ASP A 668 -7.96 -15.05 25.35
N SER A 669 -8.44 -15.14 26.58
CA SER A 669 -9.60 -15.95 26.98
C SER A 669 -10.71 -15.12 27.63
N GLY A 670 -10.65 -13.79 27.50
CA GLY A 670 -11.48 -12.81 28.22
C GLY A 670 -12.98 -12.76 27.87
N GLY A 671 -13.55 -13.73 27.15
CA GLY A 671 -14.96 -13.74 26.77
C GLY A 671 -15.71 -15.00 27.20
N THR A 672 -16.90 -14.85 27.81
CA THR A 672 -17.74 -16.00 28.22
C THR A 672 -18.23 -16.92 27.10
N ASN A 673 -17.86 -16.68 25.83
CA ASN A 673 -18.07 -17.57 24.68
C ASN A 673 -17.01 -17.35 23.56
N LEU A 674 -15.89 -16.67 23.82
CA LEU A 674 -14.86 -16.46 22.80
C LEU A 674 -13.75 -17.50 22.99
N GLU A 675 -13.44 -18.18 21.90
CA GLU A 675 -12.45 -19.23 21.82
C GLU A 675 -11.05 -18.61 21.92
N LYS A 676 -10.08 -19.37 22.46
CA LYS A 676 -8.70 -18.94 22.70
C LYS A 676 -8.08 -18.36 21.43
N THR A 677 -7.71 -17.07 21.42
CA THR A 677 -7.13 -16.39 20.24
C THR A 677 -6.00 -15.44 20.66
N GLY A 678 -4.91 -15.39 19.91
CA GLY A 678 -3.83 -14.42 20.15
C GLY A 678 -4.23 -12.99 19.79
N VAL A 679 -3.60 -11.98 20.39
CA VAL A 679 -3.96 -10.56 20.19
C VAL A 679 -2.70 -9.71 20.14
N TYR A 680 -2.64 -8.76 19.21
CA TYR A 680 -1.66 -7.69 19.20
C TYR A 680 -2.28 -6.38 19.68
N TYR A 681 -1.53 -5.65 20.50
CA TYR A 681 -1.89 -4.34 21.03
C TYR A 681 -0.88 -3.32 20.51
N LEU A 682 -1.35 -2.37 19.72
CA LEU A 682 -0.55 -1.26 19.22
C LEU A 682 -0.86 -0.01 20.04
N PHE A 683 0.10 0.40 20.87
CA PHE A 683 -0.06 1.58 21.72
C PHE A 683 0.03 2.86 20.88
N LYS A 684 -0.69 3.92 21.26
CA LYS A 684 -0.52 5.22 20.60
C LYS A 684 0.65 5.98 21.23
N PRO A 685 1.52 6.66 20.45
CA PRO A 685 2.65 7.43 20.98
C PRO A 685 2.24 8.46 22.05
N ASP A 686 1.08 9.09 21.87
CA ASP A 686 0.51 10.08 22.80
C ASP A 686 0.31 9.53 24.23
N LEU A 687 0.16 8.21 24.37
CA LEU A 687 0.05 7.52 25.66
C LEU A 687 1.30 7.73 26.50
N PHE A 688 2.47 7.71 25.86
CA PHE A 688 3.77 7.83 26.51
C PHE A 688 4.15 9.30 26.66
N LEU A 689 4.04 10.09 25.59
CA LEU A 689 4.43 11.49 25.54
C LEU A 689 3.66 12.39 26.53
N ASN A 690 2.40 12.05 26.81
CA ASN A 690 1.54 12.83 27.70
C ASN A 690 1.33 12.16 29.07
N ALA A 691 2.08 11.09 29.38
CA ALA A 691 1.91 10.36 30.63
C ALA A 691 2.21 11.25 31.85
N THR A 692 1.20 11.44 32.70
CA THR A 692 1.35 12.14 33.99
C THR A 692 1.58 11.19 35.17
N SER A 693 1.57 9.89 34.90
CA SER A 693 1.69 8.80 35.86
C SER A 693 2.60 7.74 35.27
N SER A 694 3.48 7.16 36.09
CA SER A 694 4.36 6.08 35.68
C SER A 694 3.65 4.72 35.57
N ALA A 695 2.35 4.69 35.84
CA ALA A 695 1.46 3.57 35.54
C ALA A 695 0.25 4.08 34.75
N VAL A 696 0.02 3.48 33.59
CA VAL A 696 -1.12 3.74 32.72
C VAL A 696 -2.02 2.52 32.74
N THR A 697 -3.23 2.68 33.27
CA THR A 697 -4.19 1.58 33.37
C THR A 697 -5.17 1.64 32.20
N LEU A 698 -5.26 0.54 31.47
CA LEU A 698 -6.18 0.35 30.36
C LEU A 698 -7.21 -0.72 30.76
N ASP A 699 -8.49 -0.35 30.68
CA ASP A 699 -9.60 -1.26 30.99
C ASP A 699 -9.93 -2.09 29.75
N TYR A 700 -9.80 -3.42 29.85
CA TYR A 700 -10.10 -4.33 28.75
C TYR A 700 -11.52 -4.15 28.19
N ASP A 701 -12.52 -3.98 29.08
CA ASP A 701 -13.93 -3.86 28.68
C ASP A 701 -14.26 -2.46 28.12
N ALA A 702 -13.34 -1.50 28.27
CA ALA A 702 -13.54 -0.09 27.94
C ALA A 702 -12.31 0.55 27.28
N LEU A 703 -11.55 -0.22 26.49
CA LEU A 703 -10.42 0.28 25.71
C LEU A 703 -10.91 1.48 24.88
N SER A 704 -10.36 2.65 25.18
CA SER A 704 -10.81 3.92 24.61
C SER A 704 -10.06 4.19 23.32
N LEU A 705 -10.75 4.74 22.32
CA LEU A 705 -10.18 5.14 21.03
C LEU A 705 -9.01 6.13 21.14
N ASN A 706 -8.81 6.73 22.30
CA ASN A 706 -7.77 7.74 22.51
C ASN A 706 -6.39 7.12 22.77
N ASP A 707 -6.31 5.87 23.23
CA ASP A 707 -5.10 5.40 23.94
C ASP A 707 -4.44 4.15 23.31
N LEU A 708 -5.20 3.30 22.62
CA LEU A 708 -4.74 2.01 22.13
C LEU A 708 -5.52 1.57 20.87
N MET A 709 -4.86 0.81 20.00
CA MET A 709 -5.51 0.00 18.98
C MET A 709 -5.34 -1.48 19.28
N ARG A 710 -6.44 -2.23 19.14
CA ARG A 710 -6.45 -3.67 19.36
C ARG A 710 -6.56 -4.38 18.01
N MET A 711 -5.64 -5.29 17.76
CA MET A 711 -5.63 -6.16 16.59
C MET A 711 -5.96 -7.57 17.07
N ILE A 712 -7.22 -7.97 16.87
CA ILE A 712 -7.78 -9.21 17.43
C ILE A 712 -7.43 -10.37 16.51
N GLY A 713 -6.92 -11.47 17.07
CA GLY A 713 -6.46 -12.68 16.39
C GLY A 713 -7.38 -13.30 15.36
N ILE A 714 -6.71 -14.10 14.52
CA ILE A 714 -7.25 -15.10 13.59
C ILE A 714 -8.07 -16.13 14.41
N GLU A 715 -8.99 -16.83 13.76
CA GLU A 715 -10.05 -17.68 14.35
C GLU A 715 -9.65 -18.68 15.47
N GLN A 716 -10.66 -19.33 16.05
CA GLN A 716 -10.60 -20.38 17.08
C GLN A 716 -9.26 -21.15 17.16
N GLU A 717 -8.56 -21.03 18.30
CA GLU A 717 -7.30 -21.74 18.63
C GLU A 717 -6.04 -21.25 17.88
N ALA A 718 -6.07 -20.08 17.24
CA ALA A 718 -4.88 -19.47 16.64
C ALA A 718 -3.95 -18.77 17.65
N TYR A 719 -2.67 -19.13 17.63
CA TYR A 719 -1.62 -18.57 18.50
C TYR A 719 -0.84 -17.52 17.71
N THR A 720 -1.05 -16.22 17.93
CA THR A 720 -0.38 -15.17 17.11
C THR A 720 0.60 -14.31 17.90
N GLY A 721 0.46 -14.19 19.22
CA GLY A 721 1.34 -13.37 20.05
C GLY A 721 2.62 -14.11 20.44
N GLY A 722 3.75 -13.42 20.36
CA GLY A 722 5.09 -13.95 20.63
C GLY A 722 6.05 -13.80 19.45
N ASN A 723 5.52 -13.65 18.23
CA ASN A 723 6.25 -13.78 16.98
C ASN A 723 5.77 -12.76 15.95
N GLY A 724 6.19 -11.51 16.07
CA GLY A 724 5.89 -10.48 15.08
C GLY A 724 6.72 -9.22 15.26
N PHE A 725 6.86 -8.48 14.17
CA PHE A 725 7.56 -7.20 14.08
C PHE A 725 6.90 -6.34 13.01
N MET A 726 7.34 -5.11 12.87
CA MET A 726 6.96 -4.27 11.75
C MET A 726 8.19 -3.88 10.94
N ALA A 727 8.08 -3.92 9.61
CA ALA A 727 9.14 -3.54 8.68
C ALA A 727 8.52 -3.09 7.35
N ASP A 728 9.20 -2.18 6.66
CA ASP A 728 8.85 -1.75 5.30
C ASP A 728 9.39 -2.77 4.29
N LEU A 729 8.55 -3.74 3.93
CA LEU A 729 8.89 -4.85 3.04
C LEU A 729 8.54 -4.57 1.58
N ASP A 730 7.68 -3.58 1.31
CA ASP A 730 7.28 -3.22 -0.05
C ASP A 730 8.00 -1.97 -0.60
N GLY A 731 8.69 -1.23 0.27
CA GLY A 731 9.52 -0.07 -0.06
C GLY A 731 8.73 1.21 -0.26
N ASP A 732 7.47 1.27 0.17
CA ASP A 732 6.62 2.46 0.07
C ASP A 732 6.89 3.49 1.20
N GLY A 733 7.72 3.11 2.19
CA GLY A 733 8.06 3.93 3.35
C GLY A 733 7.09 3.77 4.53
N ILE A 734 6.19 2.80 4.49
CA ILE A 734 5.19 2.48 5.50
C ILE A 734 5.45 1.05 5.98
N GLU A 735 5.59 0.85 7.29
CA GLU A 735 5.89 -0.50 7.81
C GLU A 735 4.65 -1.43 7.80
N GLU A 736 4.83 -2.65 7.27
CA GLU A 736 3.89 -3.78 7.37
C GLU A 736 3.92 -4.37 8.78
N LEU A 737 2.82 -5.00 9.22
CA LEU A 737 2.86 -5.91 10.38
C LEU A 737 3.12 -7.33 9.91
N ILE A 738 4.28 -7.88 10.28
CA ILE A 738 4.65 -9.27 10.04
C ILE A 738 4.44 -10.04 11.34
N PHE A 739 3.73 -11.16 11.27
CA PHE A 739 3.60 -12.06 12.42
C PHE A 739 3.41 -13.50 11.99
N ALA A 740 3.84 -14.43 12.82
CA ALA A 740 3.70 -15.85 12.56
C ALA A 740 2.86 -16.54 13.63
N SER A 741 2.12 -17.57 13.21
CA SER A 741 1.29 -18.38 14.08
C SER A 741 1.67 -19.85 13.96
N PRO A 742 2.22 -20.48 15.02
CA PRO A 742 2.51 -21.92 15.02
C PRO A 742 1.26 -22.79 14.90
N ARG A 743 0.06 -22.22 15.08
CA ARG A 743 -1.21 -22.91 14.88
C ARG A 743 -2.20 -21.98 14.19
N SER A 744 -2.40 -22.12 12.89
CA SER A 744 -3.59 -21.57 12.23
C SER A 744 -4.69 -22.64 12.25
N GLY A 745 -5.86 -22.32 12.81
CA GLY A 745 -7.01 -23.22 12.87
C GLY A 745 -7.84 -23.12 11.58
N PRO A 746 -8.45 -24.22 11.08
CA PRO A 746 -9.38 -24.13 9.96
C PRO A 746 -10.76 -23.57 10.38
N LYS A 747 -11.39 -22.77 9.50
CA LYS A 747 -12.78 -22.23 9.60
C LYS A 747 -13.84 -23.27 9.95
N VAL A 748 -13.59 -24.54 9.69
CA VAL A 748 -14.56 -25.63 9.86
C VAL A 748 -13.85 -26.87 10.37
N ASN A 749 -14.13 -27.26 11.61
CA ASN A 749 -14.10 -28.60 12.22
C ASN A 749 -13.66 -29.79 11.30
N LEU A 750 -12.45 -29.75 10.77
CA LEU A 750 -11.82 -30.80 9.99
C LEU A 750 -10.71 -31.37 10.85
N SER A 751 -10.68 -32.70 10.93
CA SER A 751 -9.85 -33.48 11.84
C SER A 751 -8.36 -33.53 11.45
N THR A 752 -7.81 -32.44 10.89
CA THR A 752 -6.41 -32.31 10.47
C THR A 752 -5.67 -31.38 11.43
N ALA A 753 -4.41 -31.70 11.75
CA ALA A 753 -3.58 -30.95 12.69
C ALA A 753 -3.46 -29.47 12.28
N PRO A 754 -3.28 -28.53 13.23
CA PRO A 754 -3.08 -27.12 12.91
C PRO A 754 -1.86 -26.96 12.00
N VAL A 755 -2.00 -26.17 10.94
CA VAL A 755 -0.91 -25.79 10.05
C VAL A 755 -0.43 -24.43 10.53
N GLY A 756 0.85 -24.23 10.83
CA GLY A 756 1.33 -22.90 11.21
C GLY A 756 1.54 -22.04 9.97
N SER A 757 1.41 -20.72 10.10
CA SER A 757 1.41 -19.78 8.97
C SER A 757 2.15 -18.49 9.32
N LEU A 758 2.75 -17.85 8.32
CA LEU A 758 3.33 -16.51 8.42
C LEU A 758 2.41 -15.51 7.71
N PHE A 759 2.16 -14.37 8.34
CA PHE A 759 1.24 -13.33 7.89
C PHE A 759 1.96 -11.99 7.74
N ALA A 760 1.63 -11.22 6.70
CA ALA A 760 2.07 -9.84 6.52
C ALA A 760 0.88 -8.92 6.18
N ILE A 761 0.57 -7.96 7.05
CA ILE A 761 -0.49 -6.97 6.84
C ILE A 761 0.12 -5.70 6.24
N PRO A 762 -0.36 -5.23 5.07
CA PRO A 762 0.07 -3.98 4.45
C PRO A 762 0.05 -2.78 5.40
N GLY A 763 1.14 -2.03 5.46
CA GLY A 763 1.25 -0.84 6.29
C GLY A 763 0.21 0.22 5.94
N ALA A 764 -0.08 0.42 4.66
CA ALA A 764 -1.10 1.37 4.20
C ALA A 764 -2.49 1.07 4.77
N THR A 765 -2.85 -0.21 4.93
CA THR A 765 -4.17 -0.56 5.48
C THR A 765 -4.24 -0.36 6.99
N LEU A 766 -3.15 -0.68 7.70
CA LEU A 766 -3.00 -0.30 9.10
C LEU A 766 -3.10 1.22 9.28
N ALA A 767 -2.50 2.00 8.39
CA ALA A 767 -2.58 3.47 8.40
C ALA A 767 -4.01 3.98 8.23
N ASP A 768 -4.76 3.42 7.29
CA ASP A 768 -6.18 3.75 7.06
C ASP A 768 -7.03 3.46 8.31
N GLU A 769 -6.84 2.30 8.94
CA GLU A 769 -7.56 1.91 10.16
C GLU A 769 -7.16 2.78 11.37
N ILE A 770 -5.88 3.13 11.50
CA ILE A 770 -5.39 4.10 12.50
C ILE A 770 -6.09 5.45 12.31
N ALA A 771 -6.21 5.92 11.06
CA ALA A 771 -6.81 7.21 10.73
C ALA A 771 -8.34 7.21 10.95
N ASN A 772 -9.01 6.09 10.67
CA ASN A 772 -10.47 5.96 10.80
C ASN A 772 -10.94 5.80 12.26
N GLY A 773 -10.03 5.56 13.20
CA GLY A 773 -10.36 5.49 14.61
C GLY A 773 -11.32 4.33 14.90
N THR A 774 -11.06 3.17 14.33
CA THR A 774 -11.69 1.89 14.67
C THR A 774 -10.84 1.22 15.74
N LEU A 775 -11.44 0.92 16.89
CA LEU A 775 -10.74 0.35 18.07
C LEU A 775 -10.21 -1.07 17.81
N ASN A 776 -10.84 -1.79 16.87
CA ASN A 776 -10.59 -3.19 16.61
C ASN A 776 -10.31 -3.38 15.12
N TYR A 777 -9.11 -3.82 14.80
CA TYR A 777 -8.81 -4.46 13.53
C TYR A 777 -9.03 -5.97 13.71
N PRO A 778 -10.09 -6.57 13.13
CA PRO A 778 -10.29 -8.00 13.17
C PRO A 778 -9.31 -8.68 12.21
N LEU A 779 -8.26 -9.33 12.72
CA LEU A 779 -7.37 -10.16 11.89
C LEU A 779 -8.14 -11.31 11.23
N SER A 780 -9.33 -11.66 11.73
CA SER A 780 -10.24 -12.61 11.09
C SER A 780 -10.82 -12.14 9.76
N ASP A 781 -10.87 -10.83 9.52
CA ASP A 781 -11.43 -10.25 8.29
C ASP A 781 -10.30 -9.95 7.27
N SER A 782 -9.05 -10.16 7.66
CA SER A 782 -7.87 -10.07 6.79
C SER A 782 -7.71 -11.35 5.96
N VAL A 783 -7.15 -11.23 4.74
CA VAL A 783 -6.83 -12.34 3.82
C VAL A 783 -5.97 -13.43 4.48
N ALA A 784 -5.24 -13.12 5.56
CA ALA A 784 -4.62 -14.09 6.48
C ALA A 784 -5.57 -15.21 6.96
N ASN A 785 -6.88 -14.95 6.99
CA ASN A 785 -7.92 -15.86 7.45
C ASN A 785 -8.78 -16.44 6.31
N GLU A 786 -8.40 -16.16 5.06
CA GLU A 786 -8.98 -16.77 3.87
C GLU A 786 -7.97 -17.74 3.24
N THR A 787 -7.81 -18.92 3.84
CA THR A 787 -7.31 -20.09 3.08
C THR A 787 -8.36 -21.23 3.14
N PRO A 788 -8.33 -22.19 2.20
CA PRO A 788 -9.47 -23.06 1.84
C PRO A 788 -10.12 -23.91 2.93
#